data_AF-A0A0V0S3W0-F1
#
_entry.id   AF-A0A0V0S3W0-F1
#
_cell.length_a   1.000
_cell.length_b   1.000
_cell.length_c   1.000
_cell.angle_alpha   90.00
_cell.angle_beta   90.00
_cell.angle_gamma   90.00
#
_symmetry.space_group_name_H-M   'P 1'
#
loop_
_entity.id
_entity.type
_entity.pdbx_description
1 polymer ?
#
loop_
_entity_poly.entity_id
_entity_poly.type
_entity_poly.pdbx_seq_one_letter_code
_entity_poly.pdbx_strand_id
1 'polypeptide(L)'
;MDISGNKNKSDSSVYVDLNADDQEQLPSEIESLCMNCHETGITKILVTKIPLWKEVILLSFECDKCGYKNNEVSSGFEPQNMLPFLCLSWNLKYLLGNILEIIDDPSGNSFIENPHPEKIDTQLTTIHYHRSLQQEKLLGLVADDVEESNDEDAPPVWESREAIRNEVLHFSVDCPNCLKQAETNMKFINIPYFKEVIIMATCCEHCGHRTNEVKSASGIAERGIKLTLHVVDTCDLTRDILKSENCFLYIPELELEVGMGIVGSKFTTVEGLLKSLKETFENQSCFSLGDSASPDQQQRMRSFLEKLDQASQGKFAYHLIFDDPSGNSYIESLTAPNPDSKLKVEFYERSWEQNEELGLNDMNTENYSSERFIFQVNTYCFTSKMVQSRVDNSEKCVKMVNTCVLDNFGSKVMFVPMNDQIHELHTIIRDKCTSQGDFVFYSDRLIRLVLEESLNLLPYSPWTVVSPTGFSYDGLRFSSGNCSVSIIRSGEVMEKGLRECCRSMRIGKILIQKDADSGEVKVVYSKLVQDIQRRHVLLLYPIMNTGKTVHKAMQVLIDNKVKPCNVILVNLFCTPSSLHYLSDVMPELSIVTSECSLDPPNYFCTKYFDRRRCRRTSILYRQAHASRERSRVESFNRAFEQLRRLLPTLPPDKKLTKIEILRLAISYMTYLDCILML
;
A
#
# COMPACT_ATOMS: atom_id res chain seq x y z
N MET A 1 -60.97 15.83 -15.74
CA MET A 1 -60.63 14.44 -15.34
C MET A 1 -59.81 13.94 -16.51
N ASP A 2 -58.54 14.26 -16.44
CA ASP A 2 -57.74 14.53 -17.63
C ASP A 2 -56.98 13.28 -18.05
N ILE A 3 -57.30 12.84 -19.26
CA ILE A 3 -56.55 11.86 -20.04
C ILE A 3 -55.46 12.65 -20.74
N SER A 4 -54.24 12.62 -20.20
CA SER A 4 -53.03 12.98 -20.94
C SER A 4 -51.84 12.25 -20.33
N GLY A 5 -51.20 11.39 -21.14
CA GLY A 5 -50.06 10.59 -20.69
C GLY A 5 -49.57 9.59 -21.73
N ASN A 6 -49.69 9.92 -23.03
CA ASN A 6 -48.99 9.19 -24.08
C ASN A 6 -47.55 9.75 -24.13
N LYS A 7 -46.59 9.07 -23.50
CA LYS A 7 -45.16 9.33 -23.67
C LYS A 7 -44.54 8.20 -24.46
N ASN A 8 -43.97 8.59 -25.59
CA ASN A 8 -43.16 7.83 -26.53
C ASN A 8 -42.22 6.83 -25.85
N LYS A 9 -42.38 5.53 -26.16
CA LYS A 9 -41.30 4.54 -26.05
C LYS A 9 -40.47 4.62 -27.33
N SER A 10 -39.45 5.47 -27.31
CA SER A 10 -38.33 5.45 -28.24
C SER A 10 -37.06 5.30 -27.41
N ASP A 11 -36.16 4.41 -27.83
CA ASP A 11 -34.87 4.04 -27.24
C ASP A 11 -34.86 3.22 -25.95
N SER A 12 -35.09 1.91 -26.08
CA SER A 12 -34.52 0.93 -25.13
C SER A 12 -33.42 0.14 -25.85
N SER A 13 -32.17 0.28 -25.43
CA SER A 13 -31.06 -0.55 -25.93
C SER A 13 -31.33 -2.02 -25.63
N VAL A 14 -31.11 -2.90 -26.61
CA VAL A 14 -31.32 -4.36 -26.47
C VAL A 14 -30.30 -4.97 -25.51
N TYR A 15 -29.11 -4.37 -25.41
CA TYR A 15 -28.06 -4.71 -24.46
C TYR A 15 -28.20 -3.83 -23.21
N VAL A 16 -28.13 -4.46 -22.05
CA VAL A 16 -28.21 -3.81 -20.73
C VAL A 16 -26.93 -4.11 -19.95
N ASP A 17 -26.41 -3.11 -19.25
CA ASP A 17 -25.18 -3.21 -18.46
C ASP A 17 -25.38 -4.11 -17.22
N LEU A 18 -24.33 -4.84 -16.83
CA LEU A 18 -24.34 -5.64 -15.60
C LEU A 18 -24.22 -4.75 -14.37
N ASN A 19 -25.34 -4.50 -13.68
CA ASN A 19 -25.37 -3.86 -12.37
C ASN A 19 -25.78 -4.83 -11.26
N ALA A 20 -25.12 -4.75 -10.11
CA ALA A 20 -25.37 -5.62 -8.96
C ALA A 20 -26.71 -5.35 -8.25
N ASP A 21 -27.34 -4.20 -8.52
CA ASP A 21 -28.58 -3.74 -7.86
C ASP A 21 -29.85 -3.93 -8.72
N ASP A 22 -29.71 -4.35 -9.99
CA ASP A 22 -30.84 -4.53 -10.90
C ASP A 22 -31.40 -5.96 -10.83
N GLN A 23 -32.46 -6.17 -10.04
CA GLN A 23 -33.15 -7.46 -9.91
C GLN A 23 -34.15 -7.78 -11.06
N GLU A 24 -34.27 -6.91 -12.07
CA GLU A 24 -35.32 -6.98 -13.12
C GLU A 24 -34.81 -7.29 -14.55
N GLN A 25 -33.62 -7.88 -14.70
CA GLN A 25 -33.16 -8.32 -16.03
C GLN A 25 -33.85 -9.65 -16.42
N LEU A 26 -35.01 -9.56 -17.08
CA LEU A 26 -35.77 -10.73 -17.54
C LEU A 26 -35.20 -11.26 -18.88
N PRO A 27 -34.79 -12.54 -18.98
CA PRO A 27 -34.32 -13.12 -20.23
C PRO A 27 -35.48 -13.26 -21.24
N SER A 28 -35.18 -13.08 -22.53
CA SER A 28 -36.15 -13.32 -23.61
C SER A 28 -36.26 -14.81 -23.89
N GLU A 29 -37.48 -15.34 -24.02
CA GLU A 29 -37.71 -16.78 -24.25
C GLU A 29 -38.11 -17.05 -25.70
N ILE A 30 -37.44 -18.00 -26.37
CA ILE A 30 -37.75 -18.42 -27.74
C ILE A 30 -37.89 -19.95 -27.79
N GLU A 31 -38.88 -20.45 -28.51
CA GLU A 31 -39.05 -21.87 -28.77
C GLU A 31 -37.96 -22.39 -29.71
N SER A 32 -37.26 -23.46 -29.32
CA SER A 32 -36.13 -24.01 -30.09
C SER A 32 -36.19 -25.53 -30.13
N LEU A 33 -35.65 -26.14 -31.18
CA LEU A 33 -35.64 -27.59 -31.34
C LEU A 33 -34.63 -28.25 -30.38
N CYS A 34 -35.04 -29.27 -29.62
CA CYS A 34 -34.15 -30.05 -28.78
C CYS A 34 -33.29 -31.01 -29.62
N MET A 35 -31.98 -30.90 -29.54
CA MET A 35 -31.06 -31.78 -30.28
C MET A 35 -31.03 -33.24 -29.78
N ASN A 36 -31.57 -33.51 -28.57
CA ASN A 36 -31.60 -34.85 -28.00
C ASN A 36 -32.88 -35.62 -28.36
N CYS A 37 -34.06 -34.99 -28.21
CA CYS A 37 -35.36 -35.64 -28.47
C CYS A 37 -36.09 -35.13 -29.72
N HIS A 38 -35.57 -34.11 -30.41
CA HIS A 38 -36.20 -33.44 -31.56
C HIS A 38 -37.60 -32.87 -31.28
N GLU A 39 -37.98 -32.71 -30.01
CA GLU A 39 -39.18 -31.95 -29.61
C GLU A 39 -38.82 -30.49 -29.29
N THR A 40 -39.82 -29.62 -29.22
CA THR A 40 -39.63 -28.20 -28.89
C THR A 40 -39.26 -28.03 -27.42
N GLY A 41 -38.17 -27.30 -27.15
CA GLY A 41 -37.78 -26.79 -25.83
C GLY A 41 -37.73 -25.27 -25.82
N ILE A 42 -37.26 -24.69 -24.72
CA ILE A 42 -37.21 -23.24 -24.51
C ILE A 42 -35.75 -22.80 -24.43
N THR A 43 -35.36 -21.84 -25.26
CA THR A 43 -34.08 -21.13 -25.15
C THR A 43 -34.31 -19.77 -24.51
N LYS A 44 -33.65 -19.53 -23.38
CA LYS A 44 -33.57 -18.23 -22.71
C LYS A 44 -32.37 -17.47 -23.24
N ILE A 45 -32.59 -16.29 -23.77
CA ILE A 45 -31.57 -15.40 -24.31
C ILE A 45 -31.39 -14.24 -23.34
N LEU A 46 -30.20 -14.15 -22.75
CA LEU A 46 -29.78 -13.03 -21.93
C LEU A 46 -28.70 -12.27 -22.69
N VAL A 47 -29.00 -11.01 -22.99
CA VAL A 47 -28.16 -10.14 -23.80
C VAL A 47 -27.52 -9.12 -22.87
N THR A 48 -26.19 -9.12 -22.79
CA THR A 48 -25.47 -8.44 -21.71
C THR A 48 -24.19 -7.77 -22.21
N LYS A 49 -23.93 -6.55 -21.73
CA LYS A 49 -22.71 -5.80 -22.06
C LYS A 49 -21.66 -5.96 -20.96
N ILE A 50 -20.43 -6.35 -21.34
CA ILE A 50 -19.28 -6.39 -20.43
C ILE A 50 -18.41 -5.15 -20.73
N PRO A 51 -18.06 -4.33 -19.72
CA PRO A 51 -17.21 -3.16 -19.92
C PRO A 51 -15.87 -3.55 -20.57
N LEU A 52 -15.48 -2.81 -21.61
CA LEU A 52 -14.24 -2.93 -22.38
C LEU A 52 -14.07 -4.21 -23.24
N TRP A 53 -14.87 -5.27 -23.05
CA TRP A 53 -14.65 -6.57 -23.73
C TRP A 53 -15.98 -7.20 -24.18
N LYS A 54 -16.47 -6.75 -25.34
CA LYS A 54 -17.51 -7.36 -26.18
C LYS A 54 -18.92 -7.47 -25.56
N GLU A 55 -19.91 -7.37 -26.42
CA GLU A 55 -21.28 -7.78 -26.09
C GLU A 55 -21.32 -9.30 -25.99
N VAL A 56 -22.10 -9.84 -25.06
CA VAL A 56 -22.22 -11.28 -24.83
C VAL A 56 -23.69 -11.68 -24.84
N ILE A 57 -23.99 -12.72 -25.61
CA ILE A 57 -25.30 -13.35 -25.67
C ILE A 57 -25.17 -14.70 -24.97
N LEU A 58 -25.88 -14.83 -23.84
CA LEU A 58 -26.01 -16.05 -23.08
C LEU A 58 -27.28 -16.76 -23.52
N LEU A 59 -27.13 -17.96 -24.07
CA LEU A 59 -28.22 -18.81 -24.50
C LEU A 59 -28.33 -19.97 -23.51
N SER A 60 -29.45 -20.10 -22.82
CA SER A 60 -29.73 -21.25 -21.94
C SER A 60 -30.95 -22.00 -22.46
N PHE A 61 -30.70 -23.16 -23.05
CA PHE A 61 -31.72 -24.07 -23.52
C PHE A 61 -32.10 -25.07 -22.43
N GLU A 62 -33.39 -25.26 -22.22
CA GLU A 62 -33.97 -26.31 -21.38
C GLU A 62 -35.13 -27.00 -22.10
N CYS A 63 -35.11 -28.34 -22.10
CA CYS A 63 -36.20 -29.16 -22.63
C CYS A 63 -36.96 -29.85 -21.50
N ASP A 64 -38.21 -29.46 -21.28
CA ASP A 64 -39.08 -30.04 -20.23
C ASP A 64 -39.39 -31.53 -20.42
N LYS A 65 -39.24 -32.04 -21.65
CA LYS A 65 -39.64 -33.39 -22.05
C LYS A 65 -38.58 -34.44 -21.74
N CYS A 66 -37.32 -34.14 -22.07
CA CYS A 66 -36.20 -35.06 -21.85
C CYS A 66 -35.22 -34.57 -20.77
N GLY A 67 -35.41 -33.38 -20.22
CA GLY A 67 -34.54 -32.77 -19.21
C GLY A 67 -33.18 -32.32 -19.74
N TYR A 68 -32.97 -32.33 -21.06
CA TYR A 68 -31.72 -31.89 -21.67
C TYR A 68 -31.55 -30.38 -21.52
N LYS A 69 -30.37 -29.97 -21.08
CA LYS A 69 -29.99 -28.56 -20.89
C LYS A 69 -28.70 -28.28 -21.65
N ASN A 70 -28.65 -27.13 -22.32
CA ASN A 70 -27.45 -26.66 -23.00
C ASN A 70 -27.29 -25.15 -22.73
N ASN A 71 -26.08 -24.73 -22.37
CA ASN A 71 -25.77 -23.32 -22.14
C ASN A 71 -24.64 -22.92 -23.08
N GLU A 72 -24.89 -21.92 -23.92
CA GLU A 72 -23.92 -21.39 -24.87
C GLU A 72 -23.65 -19.92 -24.59
N VAL A 73 -22.37 -19.56 -24.72
CA VAL A 73 -21.91 -18.18 -24.61
C VAL A 73 -21.40 -17.76 -25.98
N SER A 74 -22.04 -16.75 -26.58
CA SER A 74 -21.64 -16.20 -27.88
C SER A 74 -21.30 -14.72 -27.75
N SER A 75 -20.32 -14.23 -28.53
CA SER A 75 -20.09 -12.78 -28.66
C SER A 75 -21.23 -12.13 -29.48
N GLY A 76 -21.93 -11.16 -28.90
CA GLY A 76 -22.82 -10.27 -29.62
C GLY A 76 -22.05 -9.22 -30.43
N PHE A 77 -22.67 -8.76 -31.52
CA PHE A 77 -22.21 -7.61 -32.29
C PHE A 77 -23.36 -6.60 -32.37
N GLU A 78 -23.02 -5.32 -32.21
CA GLU A 78 -23.98 -4.22 -32.11
C GLU A 78 -24.61 -3.93 -33.49
N PRO A 79 -25.94 -3.87 -33.61
CA PRO A 79 -26.59 -3.15 -34.70
C PRO A 79 -26.67 -1.68 -34.30
N GLN A 80 -25.84 -0.82 -34.89
CA GLN A 80 -25.92 0.62 -34.62
C GLN A 80 -27.20 1.20 -35.22
N ASN A 81 -28.03 1.76 -34.33
CA ASN A 81 -29.21 2.56 -34.67
C ASN A 81 -28.80 3.82 -35.45
N MET A 82 -29.14 3.89 -36.74
CA MET A 82 -29.17 5.15 -37.46
C MET A 82 -30.45 5.93 -37.08
N LEU A 83 -30.30 7.10 -36.47
CA LEU A 83 -31.32 8.16 -36.50
C LEU A 83 -31.25 8.94 -37.82
N PRO A 84 -32.37 9.52 -38.29
CA PRO A 84 -32.64 9.69 -39.72
C PRO A 84 -32.08 11.01 -40.25
N PHE A 85 -31.04 10.92 -41.08
CA PHE A 85 -30.74 11.98 -42.03
C PHE A 85 -31.30 11.62 -43.41
N LEU A 86 -32.37 12.34 -43.76
CA LEU A 86 -33.00 12.42 -45.07
C LEU A 86 -31.99 12.36 -46.23
N CYS A 87 -32.17 11.41 -47.15
CA CYS A 87 -32.00 11.69 -48.58
C CYS A 87 -32.77 10.69 -49.47
N LEU A 88 -33.88 11.18 -50.02
CA LEU A 88 -34.29 11.01 -51.42
C LEU A 88 -33.85 9.73 -52.16
N SER A 89 -34.74 8.75 -52.27
CA SER A 89 -35.27 8.27 -53.57
C SER A 89 -36.13 7.01 -53.38
N TRP A 90 -37.43 7.20 -53.18
CA TRP A 90 -38.40 6.19 -53.57
C TRP A 90 -38.63 6.33 -55.07
N ASN A 91 -38.02 5.46 -55.86
CA ASN A 91 -38.57 4.95 -57.12
C ASN A 91 -37.62 3.90 -57.71
N LEU A 92 -37.88 2.63 -57.46
CA LEU A 92 -37.43 1.52 -58.30
C LEU A 92 -38.31 0.29 -58.04
N LYS A 93 -39.56 0.37 -58.48
CA LYS A 93 -40.31 -0.81 -58.92
C LYS A 93 -40.27 -0.81 -60.44
N TYR A 94 -39.83 -1.93 -61.02
CA TYR A 94 -39.74 -2.26 -62.45
C TYR A 94 -38.56 -1.65 -63.21
N LEU A 95 -37.47 -2.42 -63.34
CA LEU A 95 -36.53 -2.30 -64.44
C LEU A 95 -36.09 -3.72 -64.89
N LEU A 96 -36.35 -4.02 -66.16
CA LEU A 96 -36.05 -5.28 -66.88
C LEU A 96 -34.56 -5.37 -67.27
N GLY A 97 -33.67 -5.14 -66.32
CA GLY A 97 -32.22 -5.25 -66.51
C GLY A 97 -31.55 -5.76 -65.25
N ASN A 98 -30.51 -6.59 -65.40
CA ASN A 98 -29.73 -7.06 -64.27
C ASN A 98 -29.04 -5.85 -63.61
N ILE A 99 -29.50 -5.48 -62.42
CA ILE A 99 -28.87 -4.46 -61.59
C ILE A 99 -27.82 -5.15 -60.75
N LEU A 100 -26.57 -4.69 -60.84
CA LEU A 100 -25.51 -5.10 -59.92
C LEU A 100 -25.64 -4.24 -58.66
N GLU A 101 -26.10 -4.84 -57.56
CA GLU A 101 -26.18 -4.19 -56.26
C GLU A 101 -24.91 -4.54 -55.47
N ILE A 102 -24.15 -3.52 -55.07
CA ILE A 102 -22.90 -3.68 -54.31
C ILE A 102 -23.16 -3.14 -52.90
N ILE A 103 -23.11 -4.03 -51.91
CA ILE A 103 -23.17 -3.67 -50.50
C ILE A 103 -21.75 -3.72 -49.96
N ASP A 104 -21.16 -2.55 -49.74
CA ASP A 104 -19.84 -2.40 -49.12
C ASP A 104 -20.01 -1.97 -47.66
N ASP A 105 -19.68 -2.88 -46.74
CA ASP A 105 -19.79 -2.67 -45.30
C ASP A 105 -18.44 -2.92 -44.61
N PRO A 106 -17.73 -1.85 -44.20
CA PRO A 106 -16.45 -1.96 -43.50
C PRO A 106 -16.54 -2.67 -42.15
N SER A 107 -17.72 -2.72 -41.52
CA SER A 107 -17.94 -3.44 -40.26
C SER A 107 -18.00 -4.95 -40.46
N GLY A 108 -18.42 -5.40 -41.65
CA GLY A 108 -18.61 -6.81 -42.00
C GLY A 108 -19.89 -7.43 -41.44
N ASN A 109 -20.82 -6.63 -40.93
CA ASN A 109 -22.07 -7.11 -40.32
C ASN A 109 -23.21 -7.30 -41.33
N SER A 110 -23.09 -6.68 -42.51
CA SER A 110 -24.07 -6.81 -43.58
C SER A 110 -24.10 -8.25 -44.11
N PHE A 111 -25.29 -8.80 -44.20
CA PHE A 111 -25.54 -10.17 -44.63
C PHE A 111 -26.58 -10.20 -45.74
N ILE A 112 -26.31 -10.98 -46.79
CA ILE A 112 -27.26 -11.30 -47.86
C ILE A 112 -27.60 -12.78 -47.72
N GLU A 113 -28.88 -13.08 -47.51
CA GLU A 113 -29.36 -14.45 -47.38
C GLU A 113 -29.21 -15.21 -48.69
N ASN A 114 -28.58 -16.40 -48.65
CA ASN A 114 -28.62 -17.34 -49.75
C ASN A 114 -29.95 -18.11 -49.72
N PRO A 115 -30.84 -17.92 -50.71
CA PRO A 115 -32.15 -18.59 -50.73
C PRO A 115 -32.06 -20.11 -50.90
N HIS A 116 -30.90 -20.63 -51.30
CA HIS A 116 -30.63 -22.05 -51.48
C HIS A 116 -29.34 -22.46 -50.73
N PRO A 117 -29.41 -22.67 -49.40
CA PRO A 117 -28.23 -22.91 -48.56
C PRO A 117 -27.43 -24.17 -48.93
N GLU A 118 -28.05 -25.13 -49.63
CA GLU A 118 -27.38 -26.35 -50.10
C GLU A 118 -26.53 -26.16 -51.37
N LYS A 119 -26.62 -24.99 -52.02
CA LYS A 119 -25.90 -24.68 -53.27
C LYS A 119 -25.14 -23.37 -53.13
N ILE A 120 -23.97 -23.29 -53.79
CA ILE A 120 -23.23 -22.04 -53.91
C ILE A 120 -24.05 -21.09 -54.77
N ASP A 121 -24.39 -19.93 -54.24
CA ASP A 121 -25.12 -18.90 -54.99
C ASP A 121 -24.19 -18.29 -56.05
N THR A 122 -24.47 -18.59 -57.32
CA THR A 122 -23.68 -18.08 -58.45
C THR A 122 -23.93 -16.60 -58.75
N GLN A 123 -24.96 -15.99 -58.14
CA GLN A 123 -25.32 -14.59 -58.34
C GLN A 123 -24.70 -13.66 -57.28
N LEU A 124 -24.22 -14.21 -56.16
CA LEU A 124 -23.57 -13.47 -55.09
C LEU A 124 -22.04 -13.65 -55.16
N THR A 125 -21.30 -12.55 -55.15
CA THR A 125 -19.83 -12.58 -55.02
C THR A 125 -19.41 -11.84 -53.76
N THR A 126 -18.90 -12.57 -52.76
CA THR A 126 -18.41 -12.00 -51.50
C THR A 126 -16.90 -11.78 -51.59
N ILE A 127 -16.47 -10.55 -51.30
CA ILE A 127 -15.05 -10.17 -51.26
C ILE A 127 -14.73 -9.71 -49.84
N HIS A 128 -13.71 -10.31 -49.22
CA HIS A 128 -13.18 -9.86 -47.94
C HIS A 128 -11.96 -8.98 -48.17
N TYR A 129 -11.92 -7.81 -47.53
CA TYR A 129 -10.82 -6.87 -47.63
C TYR A 129 -10.33 -6.43 -46.24
N HIS A 130 -9.05 -6.05 -46.14
CA HIS A 130 -8.51 -5.41 -44.93
C HIS A 130 -8.97 -3.96 -44.88
N ARG A 131 -9.45 -3.53 -43.70
CA ARG A 131 -9.93 -2.17 -43.48
C ARG A 131 -8.79 -1.17 -43.67
N SER A 132 -9.10 -0.03 -44.27
CA SER A 132 -8.21 1.13 -44.27
C SER A 132 -8.28 1.89 -42.95
N LEU A 133 -7.24 2.65 -42.61
CA LEU A 133 -7.22 3.51 -41.41
C LEU A 133 -8.43 4.47 -41.36
N GLN A 134 -8.89 4.97 -42.52
CA GLN A 134 -10.08 5.81 -42.62
C GLN A 134 -11.37 5.06 -42.26
N GLN A 135 -11.50 3.80 -42.70
CA GLN A 135 -12.63 2.94 -42.33
C GLN A 135 -12.57 2.55 -40.84
N GLU A 136 -11.37 2.37 -40.28
CA GLU A 136 -11.20 2.11 -38.84
C GLU A 136 -11.58 3.31 -37.98
N LYS A 137 -11.24 4.54 -38.41
CA LYS A 137 -11.72 5.78 -37.79
C LYS A 137 -13.24 5.93 -37.90
N LEU A 138 -13.81 5.65 -39.09
CA LEU A 138 -15.26 5.68 -39.31
C LEU A 138 -16.02 4.73 -38.36
N LEU A 139 -15.44 3.57 -38.07
CA LEU A 139 -16.00 2.57 -37.16
C LEU A 139 -15.68 2.86 -35.68
N GLY A 140 -14.95 3.94 -35.37
CA GLY A 140 -14.54 4.30 -34.02
C GLY A 140 -13.53 3.31 -33.39
N LEU A 141 -12.84 2.52 -34.20
CA LEU A 141 -11.82 1.56 -33.74
C LEU A 141 -10.49 2.24 -33.41
N VAL A 142 -10.24 3.41 -34.00
CA VAL A 142 -9.02 4.22 -33.84
C VAL A 142 -9.44 5.67 -33.58
N ALA A 143 -8.74 6.35 -32.66
CA ALA A 143 -9.01 7.75 -32.34
C ALA A 143 -8.61 8.68 -33.51
N ASP A 144 -9.30 9.82 -33.63
CA ASP A 144 -9.17 10.74 -34.78
C ASP A 144 -7.75 11.32 -34.94
N ASP A 145 -6.97 11.36 -33.86
CA ASP A 145 -5.64 11.94 -33.71
C ASP A 145 -4.48 11.04 -34.16
N VAL A 146 -4.74 9.79 -34.56
CA VAL A 146 -3.69 8.88 -35.06
C VAL A 146 -3.40 9.15 -36.55
N GLU A 147 -2.19 9.60 -36.89
CA GLU A 147 -1.69 9.74 -38.26
C GLU A 147 -0.97 8.46 -38.74
N GLU A 148 -0.91 8.22 -40.06
CA GLU A 148 -0.28 7.03 -40.67
C GLU A 148 1.22 6.94 -40.32
N SER A 149 1.59 6.06 -39.39
CA SER A 149 2.98 5.64 -39.17
C SER A 149 3.27 4.32 -39.87
N ASN A 150 4.38 4.26 -40.62
CA ASN A 150 4.93 3.04 -41.19
C ASN A 150 5.58 2.21 -40.07
N ASP A 151 4.80 1.38 -39.37
CA ASP A 151 5.32 0.53 -38.30
C ASP A 151 5.34 -0.96 -38.72
N GLU A 152 6.41 -1.37 -39.42
CA GLU A 152 6.78 -2.79 -39.58
C GLU A 152 7.52 -3.37 -38.35
N ASP A 153 7.76 -2.58 -37.29
CA ASP A 153 8.56 -2.96 -36.12
C ASP A 153 7.80 -2.91 -34.78
N ALA A 154 6.49 -3.21 -34.76
CA ALA A 154 5.75 -3.39 -33.51
C ALA A 154 5.99 -4.80 -32.91
N PRO A 155 6.47 -4.92 -31.66
CA PRO A 155 6.65 -6.22 -31.00
C PRO A 155 5.31 -6.94 -30.73
N PRO A 156 5.31 -8.28 -30.55
CA PRO A 156 4.08 -9.07 -30.47
C PRO A 156 3.22 -8.74 -29.25
N VAL A 157 1.89 -8.83 -29.45
CA VAL A 157 0.76 -8.36 -28.63
C VAL A 157 0.58 -9.03 -27.24
N TRP A 158 1.53 -9.82 -26.71
CA TRP A 158 1.30 -10.56 -25.45
C TRP A 158 1.87 -9.99 -24.15
N GLU A 159 2.39 -8.75 -24.12
CA GLU A 159 2.68 -8.02 -22.86
C GLU A 159 2.41 -6.51 -23.02
N SER A 160 1.17 -6.13 -23.35
CA SER A 160 0.80 -4.71 -23.25
C SER A 160 0.63 -4.33 -21.78
N ARG A 161 1.28 -3.24 -21.35
CA ARG A 161 1.00 -2.53 -20.08
C ARG A 161 -0.51 -2.25 -19.89
N GLU A 162 -1.29 -2.22 -20.96
CA GLU A 162 -2.74 -2.01 -20.93
C GLU A 162 -3.52 -3.26 -20.49
N ALA A 163 -2.99 -4.47 -20.70
CA ALA A 163 -3.58 -5.70 -20.16
C ALA A 163 -3.53 -5.70 -18.63
N ILE A 164 -2.39 -5.32 -18.04
CA ILE A 164 -2.23 -5.16 -16.58
C ILE A 164 -3.11 -4.01 -16.04
N ARG A 165 -3.29 -2.92 -16.80
CA ARG A 165 -4.15 -1.79 -16.41
C ARG A 165 -5.62 -2.17 -16.32
N ASN A 166 -6.09 -3.11 -17.13
CA ASN A 166 -7.49 -3.51 -17.16
C ASN A 166 -7.82 -4.64 -16.17
N GLU A 167 -6.83 -5.39 -15.70
CA GLU A 167 -7.02 -6.44 -14.70
C GLU A 167 -7.13 -5.88 -13.28
N VAL A 168 -8.00 -6.49 -12.46
CA VAL A 168 -8.07 -6.21 -11.03
C VAL A 168 -6.96 -6.99 -10.34
N LEU A 169 -6.03 -6.28 -9.70
CA LEU A 169 -4.94 -6.87 -8.94
C LEU A 169 -5.46 -7.25 -7.54
N HIS A 170 -5.24 -8.50 -7.14
CA HIS A 170 -5.67 -9.02 -5.85
C HIS A 170 -4.44 -9.30 -4.98
N PHE A 171 -4.39 -8.75 -3.76
CA PHE A 171 -3.32 -9.06 -2.81
C PHE A 171 -3.84 -9.05 -1.37
N SER A 172 -3.18 -9.82 -0.50
CA SER A 172 -3.56 -9.95 0.90
C SER A 172 -2.86 -8.90 1.76
N VAL A 173 -3.63 -8.15 2.56
CA VAL A 173 -3.13 -7.14 3.50
C VAL A 173 -3.70 -7.41 4.90
N ASP A 174 -2.99 -7.01 5.94
CA ASP A 174 -3.51 -7.06 7.30
C ASP A 174 -4.66 -6.06 7.48
N CYS A 175 -5.83 -6.56 7.92
CA CYS A 175 -7.00 -5.73 8.16
C CYS A 175 -6.71 -4.66 9.23
N PRO A 176 -6.97 -3.36 8.97
CA PRO A 176 -6.69 -2.29 9.94
C PRO A 176 -7.54 -2.39 11.21
N ASN A 177 -8.65 -3.12 11.17
CA ASN A 177 -9.54 -3.31 12.32
C ASN A 177 -9.17 -4.53 13.18
N CYS A 178 -8.95 -5.70 12.56
CA CYS A 178 -8.73 -6.97 13.29
C CYS A 178 -7.33 -7.57 13.16
N LEU A 179 -6.46 -6.97 12.34
CA LEU A 179 -5.08 -7.39 12.07
C LEU A 179 -4.93 -8.81 11.53
N LYS A 180 -6.01 -9.41 11.03
CA LYS A 180 -5.98 -10.66 10.26
C LYS A 180 -5.86 -10.36 8.78
N GLN A 181 -5.34 -11.30 8.01
CA GLN A 181 -5.28 -11.15 6.55
C GLN A 181 -6.68 -10.93 5.96
N ALA A 182 -6.79 -9.91 5.11
CA ALA A 182 -7.95 -9.55 4.34
C ALA A 182 -7.53 -9.40 2.87
N GLU A 183 -8.45 -9.68 1.96
CA GLU A 183 -8.21 -9.47 0.54
C GLU A 183 -8.44 -8.00 0.18
N THR A 184 -7.47 -7.44 -0.53
CA THR A 184 -7.53 -6.09 -1.09
C THR A 184 -7.49 -6.17 -2.61
N ASN A 185 -8.51 -5.61 -3.25
CA ASN A 185 -8.63 -5.50 -4.69
C ASN A 185 -8.17 -4.12 -5.12
N MET A 186 -7.32 -4.06 -6.13
CA MET A 186 -6.74 -2.83 -6.66
C MET A 186 -7.04 -2.71 -8.15
N LYS A 187 -7.52 -1.54 -8.58
CA LYS A 187 -7.79 -1.24 -9.98
C LYS A 187 -7.28 0.15 -10.35
N PHE A 188 -6.61 0.25 -11.49
CA PHE A 188 -6.26 1.53 -12.11
C PHE A 188 -7.48 2.08 -12.85
N ILE A 189 -7.80 3.35 -12.62
CA ILE A 189 -8.89 4.08 -13.27
C ILE A 189 -8.30 5.34 -13.86
N ASN A 190 -8.49 5.49 -15.18
CA ASN A 190 -8.17 6.72 -15.87
C ASN A 190 -9.42 7.61 -15.90
N ILE A 191 -9.38 8.72 -15.17
CA ILE A 191 -10.48 9.69 -15.18
C ILE A 191 -10.23 10.65 -16.36
N PRO A 192 -11.16 10.79 -17.32
CA PRO A 192 -11.01 11.72 -18.43
C PRO A 192 -10.67 13.14 -17.95
N TYR A 193 -9.67 13.77 -18.59
CA TYR A 193 -9.17 15.10 -18.22
C TYR A 193 -8.53 15.21 -16.81
N PHE A 194 -8.26 14.08 -16.16
CA PHE A 194 -7.53 14.02 -14.89
C PHE A 194 -6.43 12.93 -14.92
N LYS A 195 -5.59 12.90 -13.88
CA LYS A 195 -4.49 11.94 -13.72
C LYS A 195 -5.04 10.53 -13.44
N GLU A 196 -4.20 9.52 -13.65
CA GLU A 196 -4.50 8.13 -13.31
C GLU A 196 -4.63 7.94 -11.78
N VAL A 197 -5.67 7.22 -11.36
CA VAL A 197 -6.04 6.98 -9.96
C VAL A 197 -6.13 5.48 -9.70
N ILE A 198 -5.78 5.06 -8.50
CA ILE A 198 -5.85 3.68 -8.01
C ILE A 198 -6.95 3.59 -6.97
N ILE A 199 -7.92 2.70 -7.19
CA ILE A 199 -8.92 2.36 -6.17
C ILE A 199 -8.49 1.05 -5.50
N MET A 200 -8.44 1.07 -4.16
CA MET A 200 -8.13 -0.06 -3.29
C MET A 200 -9.35 -0.38 -2.44
N ALA A 201 -9.98 -1.51 -2.68
CA ALA A 201 -11.11 -2.01 -1.91
C ALA A 201 -10.66 -3.18 -1.01
N THR A 202 -10.67 -2.99 0.31
CA THR A 202 -10.34 -4.05 1.28
C THR A 202 -11.60 -4.59 1.91
N CYS A 203 -11.81 -5.90 1.80
CA CYS A 203 -12.94 -6.62 2.40
C CYS A 203 -12.43 -7.70 3.35
N CYS A 204 -12.64 -7.51 4.65
CA CYS A 204 -12.24 -8.49 5.66
C CYS A 204 -13.37 -9.46 5.97
N GLU A 205 -13.20 -10.73 5.61
CA GLU A 205 -14.18 -11.79 5.90
C GLU A 205 -14.31 -12.09 7.40
N HIS A 206 -13.27 -11.81 8.20
CA HIS A 206 -13.26 -12.13 9.63
C HIS A 206 -14.01 -11.15 10.52
N CYS A 207 -13.99 -9.85 10.19
CA CYS A 207 -14.65 -8.82 11.00
C CYS A 207 -15.68 -7.99 10.22
N GLY A 208 -15.86 -8.27 8.93
CA GLY A 208 -16.79 -7.54 8.06
C GLY A 208 -16.34 -6.12 7.72
N HIS A 209 -15.11 -5.74 8.05
CA HIS A 209 -14.60 -4.40 7.74
C HIS A 209 -14.42 -4.23 6.23
N ARG A 210 -15.02 -3.16 5.68
CA ARG A 210 -14.95 -2.79 4.27
C ARG A 210 -14.41 -1.36 4.16
N THR A 211 -13.40 -1.15 3.32
CA THR A 211 -12.88 0.18 3.02
C THR A 211 -12.60 0.31 1.53
N ASN A 212 -12.99 1.46 0.97
CA ASN A 212 -12.62 1.86 -0.38
C ASN A 212 -11.70 3.09 -0.24
N GLU A 213 -10.41 2.88 -0.43
CA GLU A 213 -9.41 3.94 -0.47
C GLU A 213 -9.12 4.29 -1.92
N VAL A 214 -8.97 5.59 -2.18
CA VAL A 214 -8.60 6.08 -3.51
C VAL A 214 -7.25 6.77 -3.37
N LYS A 215 -6.31 6.50 -4.27
CA LYS A 215 -4.96 7.10 -4.26
C LYS A 215 -4.56 7.49 -5.67
N SER A 216 -3.95 8.66 -5.83
CA SER A 216 -3.39 9.03 -7.13
C SER A 216 -2.23 8.10 -7.49
N ALA A 217 -2.20 7.59 -8.72
CA ALA A 217 -1.08 6.79 -9.23
C ALA A 217 0.16 7.65 -9.51
N SER A 218 -0.06 8.95 -9.69
CA SER A 218 0.99 9.94 -9.95
C SER A 218 1.64 10.44 -8.66
N GLY A 219 2.91 10.85 -8.78
CA GLY A 219 3.61 11.60 -7.74
C GLY A 219 2.97 12.96 -7.47
N ILE A 220 3.48 13.66 -6.46
CA ILE A 220 3.00 15.00 -6.10
C ILE A 220 3.24 15.95 -7.28
N ALA A 221 2.24 16.78 -7.61
CA ALA A 221 2.34 17.72 -8.72
C ALA A 221 3.40 18.80 -8.47
N GLU A 222 3.97 19.34 -9.55
CA GLU A 222 4.92 20.46 -9.46
C GLU A 222 4.31 21.69 -8.76
N ARG A 223 3.01 21.94 -8.92
CA ARG A 223 2.28 23.07 -8.32
C ARG A 223 1.12 22.61 -7.47
N GLY A 224 0.82 23.38 -6.43
CA GLY A 224 -0.43 23.23 -5.68
C GLY A 224 -1.61 23.67 -6.54
N ILE A 225 -2.79 23.14 -6.26
CA ILE A 225 -4.01 23.47 -6.99
C ILE A 225 -5.07 23.99 -6.01
N LYS A 226 -5.72 25.08 -6.39
CA LYS A 226 -6.89 25.62 -5.72
C LYS A 226 -8.08 25.57 -6.66
N LEU A 227 -9.08 24.77 -6.32
CA LEU A 227 -10.30 24.60 -7.10
C LEU A 227 -11.42 25.33 -6.37
N THR A 228 -12.07 26.28 -7.02
CA THR A 228 -13.23 27.00 -6.47
C THR A 228 -14.43 26.70 -7.35
N LEU A 229 -15.39 25.94 -6.81
CA LEU A 229 -16.66 25.64 -7.47
C LEU A 229 -17.76 26.49 -6.84
N HIS A 230 -18.45 27.26 -7.67
CA HIS A 230 -19.66 27.98 -7.26
C HIS A 230 -20.89 27.08 -7.49
N VAL A 231 -21.41 26.49 -6.42
CA VAL A 231 -22.55 25.57 -6.46
C VAL A 231 -23.84 26.38 -6.42
N VAL A 232 -24.61 26.34 -7.51
CA VAL A 232 -25.90 27.05 -7.63
C VAL A 232 -27.01 26.10 -8.03
N ASP A 233 -26.73 25.23 -9.01
CA ASP A 233 -27.74 24.36 -9.58
C ASP A 233 -27.69 22.97 -8.91
N THR A 234 -28.81 22.26 -8.93
CA THR A 234 -28.88 20.88 -8.44
C THR A 234 -27.99 19.94 -9.26
N CYS A 235 -27.72 20.25 -10.53
CA CYS A 235 -26.77 19.51 -11.37
C CYS A 235 -25.32 19.63 -10.87
N ASP A 236 -24.97 20.69 -10.13
CA ASP A 236 -23.63 20.85 -9.58
C ASP A 236 -23.39 19.86 -8.41
N LEU A 237 -24.45 19.34 -7.78
CA LEU A 237 -24.35 18.35 -6.69
C LEU A 237 -23.93 16.96 -7.18
N THR A 238 -24.23 16.64 -8.44
CA THR A 238 -23.91 15.35 -9.06
C THR A 238 -22.52 15.29 -9.66
N ARG A 239 -21.76 16.41 -9.63
CA ARG A 239 -20.38 16.45 -10.16
C ARG A 239 -19.49 15.48 -9.42
N ASP A 240 -18.69 14.75 -10.18
CA ASP A 240 -17.66 13.89 -9.63
C ASP A 240 -16.53 14.72 -9.02
N ILE A 241 -16.12 14.33 -7.81
CA ILE A 241 -15.05 14.95 -7.07
C ILE A 241 -14.07 13.89 -6.55
N LEU A 242 -12.79 14.22 -6.61
CA LEU A 242 -11.73 13.50 -5.94
C LEU A 242 -11.13 14.41 -4.88
N LYS A 243 -11.33 14.06 -3.60
CA LYS A 243 -10.64 14.73 -2.50
C LYS A 243 -9.38 13.94 -2.17
N SER A 244 -8.22 14.58 -2.22
CA SER A 244 -6.97 14.00 -1.73
C SER A 244 -6.88 14.07 -0.18
N GLU A 245 -5.99 13.28 0.42
CA GLU A 245 -5.77 13.30 1.87
C GLU A 245 -5.18 14.63 2.35
N ASN A 246 -4.34 15.25 1.53
CA ASN A 246 -3.64 16.50 1.79
C ASN A 246 -4.48 17.75 1.41
N CYS A 247 -5.69 17.58 0.90
CA CYS A 247 -6.58 18.67 0.51
C CYS A 247 -7.28 19.30 1.73
N PHE A 248 -7.19 20.62 1.85
CA PHE A 248 -8.07 21.42 2.68
C PHE A 248 -9.38 21.69 1.95
N LEU A 249 -10.48 21.69 2.70
CA LEU A 249 -11.80 22.02 2.19
C LEU A 249 -12.35 23.21 2.99
N TYR A 250 -12.79 24.23 2.27
CA TYR A 250 -13.45 25.40 2.83
C TYR A 250 -14.83 25.62 2.19
N ILE A 251 -15.82 25.89 3.02
CA ILE A 251 -17.13 26.42 2.61
C ILE A 251 -17.39 27.70 3.42
N PRO A 252 -17.01 28.88 2.90
CA PRO A 252 -17.07 30.14 3.63
C PRO A 252 -18.48 30.49 4.14
N GLU A 253 -19.51 30.24 3.34
CA GLU A 253 -20.91 30.54 3.69
C GLU A 253 -21.44 29.67 4.85
N LEU A 254 -20.85 28.50 5.05
CA LEU A 254 -21.16 27.61 6.17
C LEU A 254 -20.23 27.83 7.37
N GLU A 255 -19.21 28.68 7.24
CA GLU A 255 -18.09 28.79 8.21
C GLU A 255 -17.45 27.42 8.50
N LEU A 256 -17.41 26.55 7.48
CA LEU A 256 -16.89 25.20 7.60
C LEU A 256 -15.47 25.13 7.02
N GLU A 257 -14.52 24.79 7.89
CA GLU A 257 -13.14 24.48 7.51
C GLU A 257 -12.83 23.03 7.88
N VAL A 258 -12.40 22.26 6.90
CA VAL A 258 -12.02 20.86 7.05
C VAL A 258 -10.54 20.74 6.72
N GLY A 259 -9.75 20.46 7.76
CA GLY A 259 -8.30 20.29 7.64
C GLY A 259 -7.88 19.00 6.93
N MET A 260 -6.60 18.91 6.61
CA MET A 260 -5.98 17.74 6.00
C MET A 260 -6.27 16.46 6.81
N GLY A 261 -6.51 15.34 6.10
CA GLY A 261 -6.80 14.03 6.69
C GLY A 261 -8.20 13.88 7.31
N ILE A 262 -8.98 14.96 7.46
CA ILE A 262 -10.37 14.90 7.91
C ILE A 262 -11.25 14.58 6.70
N VAL A 263 -11.96 13.45 6.77
CA VAL A 263 -12.57 12.78 5.60
C VAL A 263 -11.47 12.49 4.57
N GLY A 264 -10.78 11.35 4.78
CA GLY A 264 -9.63 10.89 3.97
C GLY A 264 -9.94 10.79 2.47
N SER A 265 -9.00 10.27 1.68
CA SER A 265 -9.18 10.32 0.23
C SER A 265 -10.40 9.52 -0.24
N LYS A 266 -11.29 10.19 -0.96
CA LYS A 266 -12.54 9.64 -1.47
C LYS A 266 -12.82 10.19 -2.87
N PHE A 267 -13.29 9.29 -3.73
CA PHE A 267 -13.94 9.62 -4.99
C PHE A 267 -15.45 9.52 -4.77
N THR A 268 -16.17 10.63 -4.94
CA THR A 268 -17.60 10.74 -4.65
C THR A 268 -18.20 11.92 -5.42
N THR A 269 -19.47 12.23 -5.22
CA THR A 269 -20.08 13.45 -5.76
C THR A 269 -20.05 14.58 -4.73
N VAL A 270 -20.31 15.82 -5.14
CA VAL A 270 -20.44 16.96 -4.21
C VAL A 270 -21.48 16.66 -3.11
N GLU A 271 -22.61 16.06 -3.47
CA GLU A 271 -23.62 15.61 -2.51
C GLU A 271 -23.07 14.54 -1.54
N GLY A 272 -22.38 13.53 -2.08
CA GLY A 272 -21.80 12.44 -1.30
C GLY A 272 -20.75 12.92 -0.29
N LEU A 273 -19.97 13.94 -0.64
CA LEU A 273 -19.02 14.58 0.25
C LEU A 273 -19.71 15.25 1.44
N LEU A 274 -20.76 16.06 1.17
CA LEU A 274 -21.51 16.75 2.22
C LEU A 274 -22.21 15.76 3.15
N LYS A 275 -22.81 14.69 2.62
CA LYS A 275 -23.39 13.61 3.42
C LYS A 275 -22.34 12.92 4.29
N SER A 276 -21.18 12.57 3.71
CA SER A 276 -20.10 11.95 4.48
C SER A 276 -19.54 12.88 5.57
N LEU A 277 -19.51 14.19 5.32
CA LEU A 277 -19.12 15.18 6.34
C LEU A 277 -20.15 15.24 7.46
N LYS A 278 -21.44 15.29 7.13
CA LYS A 278 -22.54 15.24 8.10
C LYS A 278 -22.43 14.01 9.00
N GLU A 279 -22.30 12.83 8.41
CA GLU A 279 -22.15 11.57 9.17
C GLU A 279 -20.90 11.59 10.06
N THR A 280 -19.80 12.16 9.57
CA THR A 280 -18.56 12.27 10.36
C THR A 280 -18.76 13.19 11.56
N PHE A 281 -19.43 14.34 11.36
CA PHE A 281 -19.75 15.26 12.44
C PHE A 281 -20.76 14.66 13.42
N GLU A 282 -21.81 13.98 12.95
CA GLU A 282 -22.79 13.31 13.80
C GLU A 282 -22.12 12.22 14.68
N ASN A 283 -21.26 11.39 14.09
CA ASN A 283 -20.55 10.34 14.83
C ASN A 283 -19.50 10.89 15.82
N GLN A 284 -18.79 11.96 15.46
CA GLN A 284 -17.79 12.59 16.34
C GLN A 284 -18.41 13.51 17.40
N SER A 285 -19.62 14.03 17.16
CA SER A 285 -20.33 14.94 18.06
C SER A 285 -20.90 14.26 19.32
N CYS A 286 -20.57 12.99 19.58
CA CYS A 286 -20.77 12.35 20.89
C CYS A 286 -20.14 13.18 22.05
N PHE A 287 -19.15 14.04 21.77
CA PHE A 287 -18.57 14.98 22.74
C PHE A 287 -19.35 16.29 22.91
N SER A 288 -20.19 16.70 21.94
CA SER A 288 -20.92 17.99 21.95
C SER A 288 -22.44 17.85 22.08
N LEU A 289 -23.01 16.66 21.83
CA LEU A 289 -24.43 16.33 21.97
C LEU A 289 -24.74 15.48 23.22
N GLY A 290 -23.73 15.16 24.03
CA GLY A 290 -23.93 14.48 25.32
C GLY A 290 -24.66 15.37 26.34
N ASP A 291 -25.22 14.73 27.38
CA ASP A 291 -25.93 15.37 28.49
C ASP A 291 -25.10 16.40 29.29
N SER A 292 -23.78 16.37 29.12
CA SER A 292 -22.82 17.23 29.81
C SER A 292 -22.42 18.49 29.01
N ALA A 293 -22.86 18.62 27.76
CA ALA A 293 -22.60 19.81 26.93
C ALA A 293 -23.59 20.95 27.25
N SER A 294 -23.14 22.21 27.20
CA SER A 294 -24.03 23.34 27.46
C SER A 294 -25.14 23.43 26.41
N PRO A 295 -26.36 23.85 26.80
CA PRO A 295 -27.50 23.92 25.88
C PRO A 295 -27.21 24.83 24.67
N ASP A 296 -26.42 25.89 24.87
CA ASP A 296 -26.00 26.80 23.80
C ASP A 296 -25.12 26.11 22.74
N GLN A 297 -24.20 25.23 23.15
CA GLN A 297 -23.34 24.49 22.22
C GLN A 297 -24.13 23.45 21.43
N GLN A 298 -25.07 22.76 22.10
CA GLN A 298 -25.96 21.83 21.42
C GLN A 298 -26.84 22.52 20.37
N GLN A 299 -27.35 23.71 20.68
CA GLN A 299 -28.18 24.48 19.75
C GLN A 299 -27.37 24.97 18.53
N ARG A 300 -26.14 25.46 18.75
CA ARG A 300 -25.24 25.84 17.65
C ARG A 300 -24.92 24.67 16.73
N MET A 301 -24.56 23.52 17.29
CA MET A 301 -24.25 22.32 16.50
C MET A 301 -25.46 21.84 15.69
N ARG A 302 -26.67 21.81 16.27
CA ARG A 302 -27.89 21.47 15.53
C ARG A 302 -28.16 22.44 14.39
N SER A 303 -28.04 23.76 14.64
CA SER A 303 -28.24 24.77 13.59
C SER A 303 -27.21 24.66 12.45
N PHE A 304 -25.99 24.22 12.76
CA PHE A 304 -24.95 23.96 11.77
C PHE A 304 -25.27 22.72 10.93
N LEU A 305 -25.66 21.61 11.57
CA LEU A 305 -26.05 20.37 10.86
C LEU A 305 -27.27 20.61 9.96
N GLU A 306 -28.23 21.42 10.39
CA GLU A 306 -29.37 21.83 9.57
C GLU A 306 -28.94 22.65 8.34
N LYS A 307 -28.01 23.60 8.50
CA LYS A 307 -27.46 24.36 7.37
C LYS A 307 -26.71 23.48 6.38
N LEU A 308 -25.95 22.50 6.88
CA LEU A 308 -25.22 21.55 6.04
C LEU A 308 -26.19 20.64 5.27
N ASP A 309 -27.31 20.26 5.89
CA ASP A 309 -28.38 19.51 5.23
C ASP A 309 -29.15 20.35 4.19
N GLN A 310 -29.28 21.66 4.41
CA GLN A 310 -29.81 22.58 3.41
C GLN A 310 -28.87 22.72 2.21
N ALA A 311 -27.55 22.71 2.45
CA ALA A 311 -26.54 22.77 1.39
C ALA A 311 -26.52 21.49 0.54
N SER A 312 -26.64 20.31 1.17
CA SER A 312 -26.70 19.02 0.45
C SER A 312 -27.95 18.88 -0.43
N GLN A 313 -29.02 19.60 -0.10
CA GLN A 313 -30.26 19.68 -0.88
C GLN A 313 -30.24 20.80 -1.93
N GLY A 314 -29.18 21.59 -2.03
CA GLY A 314 -29.06 22.70 -3.00
C GLY A 314 -29.99 23.88 -2.73
N LYS A 315 -30.38 24.13 -1.47
CA LYS A 315 -31.35 25.19 -1.11
C LYS A 315 -30.77 26.60 -1.16
N PHE A 316 -29.45 26.75 -1.09
CA PHE A 316 -28.76 28.03 -1.20
C PHE A 316 -27.42 27.82 -1.92
N ALA A 317 -26.95 28.88 -2.58
CA ALA A 317 -25.67 28.86 -3.29
C ALA A 317 -24.49 29.04 -2.33
N TYR A 318 -23.40 28.31 -2.58
CA TYR A 318 -22.18 28.38 -1.77
C TYR A 318 -20.94 28.10 -2.62
N HIS A 319 -19.77 28.51 -2.10
CA HIS A 319 -18.50 28.23 -2.74
C HIS A 319 -17.83 27.03 -2.07
N LEU A 320 -17.59 25.98 -2.86
CA LEU A 320 -16.80 24.83 -2.45
C LEU A 320 -15.35 25.06 -2.90
N ILE A 321 -14.45 25.24 -1.94
CA ILE A 321 -13.04 25.53 -2.22
C ILE A 321 -12.19 24.34 -1.76
N PHE A 322 -11.52 23.71 -2.71
CA PHE A 322 -10.45 22.76 -2.44
C PHE A 322 -9.11 23.46 -2.56
N ASP A 323 -8.31 23.42 -1.51
CA ASP A 323 -6.94 23.88 -1.52
C ASP A 323 -6.02 22.68 -1.27
N ASP A 324 -5.45 22.15 -2.35
CA ASP A 324 -4.63 20.95 -2.32
C ASP A 324 -3.18 21.27 -2.71
N PRO A 325 -2.26 21.33 -1.74
CA PRO A 325 -0.85 21.56 -2.04
C PRO A 325 -0.26 20.38 -2.82
N SER A 326 -0.83 19.16 -2.73
CA SER A 326 -0.33 17.99 -3.47
C SER A 326 -0.75 17.94 -4.94
N GLY A 327 -1.68 18.79 -5.37
CA GLY A 327 -2.15 18.85 -6.76
C GLY A 327 -2.82 17.57 -7.26
N ASN A 328 -3.49 16.86 -6.36
CA ASN A 328 -4.09 15.53 -6.59
C ASN A 328 -5.60 15.47 -6.33
N SER A 329 -6.22 16.60 -5.99
CA SER A 329 -7.68 16.77 -5.97
C SER A 329 -8.25 17.12 -7.35
N TYR A 330 -9.50 16.74 -7.59
CA TYR A 330 -10.23 16.96 -8.83
C TYR A 330 -11.68 17.34 -8.58
N ILE A 331 -12.23 18.20 -9.44
CA ILE A 331 -13.65 18.50 -9.55
C ILE A 331 -14.00 18.43 -11.03
N GLU A 332 -15.04 17.66 -11.37
CA GLU A 332 -15.51 17.50 -12.73
C GLU A 332 -16.02 18.82 -13.33
N SER A 333 -15.61 19.07 -14.58
CA SER A 333 -16.13 20.15 -15.41
C SER A 333 -17.22 19.62 -16.34
N LEU A 334 -18.46 20.05 -16.14
CA LEU A 334 -19.62 19.61 -16.93
C LEU A 334 -19.58 20.09 -18.40
N THR A 335 -18.72 21.08 -18.70
CA THR A 335 -18.60 21.66 -20.05
C THR A 335 -17.30 21.24 -20.75
N ALA A 336 -16.51 20.33 -20.17
CA ALA A 336 -15.23 19.90 -20.74
C ALA A 336 -15.41 19.44 -22.21
N PRO A 337 -14.50 19.84 -23.12
CA PRO A 337 -13.23 20.55 -22.91
C PRO A 337 -13.36 22.08 -22.79
N ASN A 338 -14.57 22.65 -22.90
CA ASN A 338 -14.77 24.10 -22.77
C ASN A 338 -14.65 24.55 -21.31
N PRO A 339 -14.10 25.75 -21.07
CA PRO A 339 -13.95 26.28 -19.71
C PRO A 339 -15.32 26.45 -19.04
N ASP A 340 -15.46 25.87 -17.86
CA ASP A 340 -16.65 25.98 -17.03
C ASP A 340 -16.70 27.35 -16.35
N SER A 341 -17.82 28.05 -16.48
CA SER A 341 -18.00 29.39 -15.91
C SER A 341 -18.12 29.38 -14.38
N LYS A 342 -18.45 28.23 -13.77
CA LYS A 342 -18.65 28.07 -12.33
C LYS A 342 -17.45 27.44 -11.60
N LEU A 343 -16.53 26.82 -12.33
CA LEU A 343 -15.34 26.18 -11.77
C LEU A 343 -14.09 26.99 -12.13
N LYS A 344 -13.43 27.53 -11.10
CA LYS A 344 -12.17 28.23 -11.24
C LYS A 344 -11.02 27.34 -10.75
N VAL A 345 -10.04 27.12 -11.62
CA VAL A 345 -8.83 26.36 -11.31
C VAL A 345 -7.65 27.32 -11.24
N GLU A 346 -7.01 27.41 -10.08
CA GLU A 346 -5.82 28.23 -9.86
C GLU A 346 -4.64 27.35 -9.46
N PHE A 347 -3.54 27.45 -10.18
CA PHE A 347 -2.29 26.81 -9.80
C PHE A 347 -1.44 27.80 -9.01
N TYR A 348 -0.91 27.37 -7.87
CA TYR A 348 -0.05 28.19 -7.03
C TYR A 348 1.28 27.50 -6.73
N GLU A 349 2.32 28.30 -6.51
CA GLU A 349 3.59 27.79 -5.99
C GLU A 349 3.45 27.55 -4.49
N ARG A 350 3.71 26.30 -4.08
CA ARG A 350 3.64 25.86 -2.69
C ARG A 350 4.61 26.67 -1.83
N SER A 351 4.19 26.97 -0.60
CA SER A 351 5.06 27.58 0.39
C SER A 351 6.16 26.60 0.84
N TRP A 352 7.21 27.13 1.45
CA TRP A 352 8.30 26.31 1.98
C TRP A 352 7.81 25.30 3.03
N GLU A 353 6.91 25.72 3.91
CA GLU A 353 6.28 24.85 4.93
C GLU A 353 5.44 23.75 4.29
N GLN A 354 4.66 24.07 3.25
CA GLN A 354 3.89 23.09 2.50
C GLN A 354 4.79 22.07 1.78
N ASN A 355 5.93 22.51 1.24
CA ASN A 355 6.92 21.61 0.66
C ASN A 355 7.59 20.72 1.70
N GLU A 356 7.78 21.20 2.93
CA GLU A 356 8.32 20.40 4.03
C GLU A 356 7.30 19.33 4.46
N GLU A 357 6.02 19.71 4.61
CA GLU A 357 4.92 18.79 4.94
C GLU A 357 4.71 17.70 3.87
N LEU A 358 4.89 18.06 2.60
CA LEU A 358 4.81 17.15 1.46
C LEU A 358 6.12 16.36 1.21
N GLY A 359 7.21 16.72 1.90
CA GLY A 359 8.53 16.08 1.73
C GLY A 359 9.20 16.39 0.38
N LEU A 360 8.89 17.53 -0.24
CA LEU A 360 9.37 17.96 -1.55
C LEU A 360 10.48 19.00 -1.52
N ASN A 361 10.80 19.54 -0.34
CA ASN A 361 12.05 20.29 -0.19
C ASN A 361 13.20 19.29 -0.37
N ASP A 362 13.96 19.48 -1.45
CA ASP A 362 15.15 18.69 -1.71
C ASP A 362 16.06 18.68 -0.49
N MET A 363 16.60 17.49 -0.22
CA MET A 363 17.78 17.38 0.60
C MET A 363 18.87 18.19 -0.11
N ASN A 364 19.25 19.33 0.48
CA ASN A 364 20.19 20.27 -0.12
C ASN A 364 21.52 19.55 -0.44
N THR A 365 21.76 19.25 -1.72
CA THR A 365 22.95 18.53 -2.20
C THR A 365 23.95 19.45 -2.90
N GLU A 366 23.59 20.71 -3.15
CA GLU A 366 24.45 21.67 -3.86
C GLU A 366 24.64 22.98 -3.07
N ASN A 367 25.73 23.00 -2.30
CA ASN A 367 26.56 24.14 -1.91
C ASN A 367 27.76 23.65 -1.07
N TYR A 368 28.21 22.41 -1.30
CA TYR A 368 29.30 21.80 -0.54
C TYR A 368 30.70 22.12 -1.10
N SER A 369 30.80 22.69 -2.30
CA SER A 369 32.08 22.90 -2.99
C SER A 369 32.63 24.33 -2.96
N SER A 370 31.89 25.32 -2.47
CA SER A 370 32.30 26.72 -2.61
C SER A 370 31.96 27.64 -1.43
N GLU A 371 32.14 27.16 -0.20
CA GLU A 371 32.49 28.04 0.91
C GLU A 371 33.59 27.38 1.76
N ARG A 372 34.84 27.81 1.51
CA ARG A 372 35.97 27.56 2.41
C ARG A 372 35.72 28.30 3.72
N PHE A 373 34.94 27.72 4.62
CA PHE A 373 35.01 28.09 6.02
C PHE A 373 36.19 27.36 6.66
N ILE A 374 37.27 28.13 6.85
CA ILE A 374 38.39 27.77 7.71
C ILE A 374 37.83 27.63 9.13
N PHE A 375 37.53 26.40 9.55
CA PHE A 375 37.42 26.08 10.97
C PHE A 375 38.58 25.18 11.37
N GLN A 376 39.59 25.80 11.97
CA GLN A 376 40.55 25.12 12.83
C GLN A 376 39.78 24.38 13.92
N VAL A 377 39.89 23.05 13.95
CA VAL A 377 39.46 22.27 15.11
C VAL A 377 40.65 21.45 15.58
N ASN A 378 41.12 21.80 16.79
CA ASN A 378 42.23 21.18 17.49
C ASN A 378 41.99 19.69 17.69
N THR A 379 42.90 18.87 17.17
CA THR A 379 43.01 17.44 17.48
C THR A 379 43.85 17.27 18.74
N TYR A 380 43.29 16.65 19.78
CA TYR A 380 44.08 16.08 20.87
C TYR A 380 44.30 14.60 20.59
N CYS A 381 45.56 14.21 20.40
CA CYS A 381 46.00 12.82 20.50
C CYS A 381 47.04 12.76 21.62
N PHE A 382 46.83 11.91 22.62
CA PHE A 382 47.79 11.69 23.70
C PHE A 382 48.34 10.27 23.60
N THR A 383 49.67 10.18 23.51
CA THR A 383 50.45 9.18 24.26
C THR A 383 51.56 9.92 25.01
N SER A 384 51.86 9.47 26.23
CA SER A 384 52.66 10.19 27.24
C SER A 384 54.17 10.29 26.97
N LYS A 385 54.66 10.37 25.72
CA LYS A 385 56.12 10.40 25.46
C LYS A 385 56.68 11.36 24.41
N MET A 386 55.93 12.33 23.87
CA MET A 386 56.55 13.40 23.07
C MET A 386 55.98 14.78 23.37
N VAL A 387 56.38 15.33 24.52
CA VAL A 387 56.45 16.78 24.74
C VAL A 387 57.87 17.21 24.37
N GLN A 388 58.12 17.46 23.08
CA GLN A 388 59.17 18.34 22.53
C GLN A 388 59.44 18.00 21.07
N SER A 389 58.80 18.75 20.17
CA SER A 389 59.36 19.33 18.94
C SER A 389 58.24 19.51 17.91
N ARG A 390 58.28 20.67 17.26
CA ARG A 390 57.28 21.23 16.39
C ARG A 390 57.77 21.08 14.95
N VAL A 391 56.83 21.01 14.00
CA VAL A 391 56.96 21.37 12.57
C VAL A 391 57.50 20.25 11.65
N ASP A 392 56.61 19.57 10.92
CA ASP A 392 56.56 19.56 9.43
C ASP A 392 55.78 18.36 8.83
N ASN A 393 55.14 18.65 7.68
CA ASN A 393 54.59 17.76 6.65
C ASN A 393 53.27 17.00 6.90
N SER A 394 52.19 17.74 6.62
CA SER A 394 50.83 17.30 6.33
C SER A 394 50.74 16.64 4.95
N GLU A 395 50.51 15.32 4.93
CA GLU A 395 49.78 14.57 3.87
C GLU A 395 49.85 13.05 4.15
N LYS A 396 50.89 12.58 4.86
CA LYS A 396 51.07 11.14 5.18
C LYS A 396 50.27 10.61 6.38
N CYS A 397 49.65 11.46 7.19
CA CYS A 397 49.13 11.05 8.51
C CYS A 397 47.81 10.28 8.50
N VAL A 398 46.96 10.38 7.46
CA VAL A 398 45.67 9.64 7.43
C VAL A 398 45.89 8.15 7.10
N LYS A 399 46.85 7.82 6.24
CA LYS A 399 47.24 6.41 5.97
C LYS A 399 47.89 5.73 7.17
N MET A 400 48.51 6.50 8.09
CA MET A 400 49.20 5.93 9.24
C MET A 400 48.25 5.42 10.33
N VAL A 401 47.05 5.98 10.52
CA VAL A 401 46.20 5.61 11.68
C VAL A 401 45.66 4.17 11.58
N ASN A 402 45.26 3.70 10.40
CA ASN A 402 44.82 2.29 10.23
C ASN A 402 45.99 1.29 10.21
N THR A 403 47.20 1.75 9.86
CA THR A 403 48.38 0.87 9.80
C THR A 403 49.01 0.68 11.19
N CYS A 404 49.00 1.70 12.06
CA CYS A 404 49.54 1.60 13.43
C CYS A 404 48.66 0.79 14.42
N VAL A 405 47.38 0.61 14.10
CA VAL A 405 46.43 -0.14 14.95
C VAL A 405 46.57 -1.65 14.70
N LEU A 406 46.78 -2.07 13.45
CA LEU A 406 46.99 -3.49 13.12
C LEU A 406 48.27 -4.09 13.72
N ASP A 407 49.31 -3.29 13.97
CA ASP A 407 50.56 -3.78 14.58
C ASP A 407 50.43 -4.09 16.09
N ASN A 408 49.37 -3.62 16.76
CA ASN A 408 49.19 -3.77 18.21
C ASN A 408 48.05 -4.73 18.63
N PHE A 409 47.12 -5.04 17.72
CA PHE A 409 45.98 -5.92 18.00
C PHE A 409 46.13 -7.21 17.21
N GLY A 410 46.17 -8.35 17.90
CA GLY A 410 46.55 -9.65 17.32
C GLY A 410 45.72 -10.10 16.11
N SER A 411 46.19 -11.15 15.44
CA SER A 411 45.72 -11.68 14.14
C SER A 411 44.23 -12.07 14.01
N LYS A 412 43.42 -11.89 15.06
CA LYS A 412 42.00 -12.25 15.11
C LYS A 412 41.04 -11.05 15.10
N VAL A 413 41.57 -9.83 15.12
CA VAL A 413 40.78 -8.62 14.86
C VAL A 413 40.92 -8.26 13.39
N MET A 414 39.81 -8.32 12.67
CA MET A 414 39.71 -7.97 11.27
C MET A 414 38.99 -6.63 11.14
N PHE A 415 39.64 -5.69 10.47
CA PHE A 415 39.03 -4.43 10.06
C PHE A 415 38.53 -4.54 8.63
N VAL A 416 37.32 -4.05 8.39
CA VAL A 416 36.84 -3.89 7.01
C VAL A 416 37.75 -2.88 6.29
N PRO A 417 38.22 -3.16 5.07
CA PRO A 417 39.11 -2.27 4.34
C PRO A 417 38.48 -0.89 4.17
N MET A 418 39.17 0.14 4.67
CA MET A 418 38.67 1.52 4.65
C MET A 418 38.81 2.12 3.25
N ASN A 419 37.70 2.18 2.52
CA ASN A 419 37.58 2.90 1.25
C ASN A 419 36.93 4.28 1.47
N ASP A 420 37.09 5.20 0.53
CA ASP A 420 36.49 6.55 0.60
C ASP A 420 34.97 6.50 0.81
N GLN A 421 34.30 5.49 0.23
CA GLN A 421 32.89 5.20 0.45
C GLN A 421 32.56 4.84 1.91
N ILE A 422 33.35 3.99 2.56
CA ILE A 422 33.13 3.62 3.96
C ILE A 422 33.42 4.82 4.87
N HIS A 423 34.43 5.62 4.52
CA HIS A 423 34.73 6.86 5.21
C HIS A 423 33.58 7.88 5.10
N GLU A 424 32.95 8.00 3.93
CA GLU A 424 31.75 8.82 3.72
C GLU A 424 30.58 8.33 4.61
N LEU A 425 30.30 7.03 4.61
CA LEU A 425 29.26 6.43 5.46
C LEU A 425 29.50 6.74 6.95
N HIS A 426 30.75 6.60 7.42
CA HIS A 426 31.11 6.96 8.78
C HIS A 426 30.94 8.44 9.08
N THR A 427 31.26 9.31 8.12
CA THR A 427 31.10 10.76 8.25
C THR A 427 29.63 11.14 8.42
N ILE A 428 28.74 10.60 7.59
CA ILE A 428 27.30 10.85 7.65
C ILE A 428 26.68 10.30 8.94
N ILE A 429 27.06 9.09 9.35
CA ILE A 429 26.56 8.50 10.61
C ILE A 429 27.02 9.33 11.82
N ARG A 430 28.20 9.98 11.76
CA ARG A 430 28.72 10.82 12.84
C ARG A 430 28.15 12.23 12.87
N ASP A 431 27.62 12.70 11.76
CA ASP A 431 27.08 14.05 11.67
C ASP A 431 25.80 14.20 12.51
N LYS A 432 25.80 15.26 13.32
CA LYS A 432 24.68 15.63 14.19
C LYS A 432 23.47 16.09 13.38
N CYS A 433 23.71 16.76 12.24
CA CYS A 433 22.68 17.35 11.39
C CYS A 433 21.97 16.32 10.50
N THR A 434 22.57 15.15 10.28
CA THR A 434 22.00 14.08 9.46
C THR A 434 20.60 13.68 9.95
N SER A 435 19.64 13.67 9.03
CA SER A 435 18.26 13.29 9.30
C SER A 435 18.17 11.84 9.80
N GLN A 436 17.09 11.47 10.47
CA GLN A 436 16.95 10.10 10.93
C GLN A 436 16.80 9.11 9.76
N GLY A 437 16.06 9.48 8.71
CA GLY A 437 15.85 8.63 7.54
C GLY A 437 17.19 8.28 6.87
N ASP A 438 18.00 9.30 6.64
CA ASP A 438 19.35 9.14 6.08
C ASP A 438 20.25 8.35 7.03
N PHE A 439 20.20 8.67 8.32
CA PHE A 439 20.98 7.94 9.32
C PHE A 439 20.70 6.44 9.29
N VAL A 440 19.43 6.03 9.22
CA VAL A 440 19.05 4.61 9.12
C VAL A 440 19.49 4.02 7.79
N PHE A 441 19.28 4.72 6.68
CA PHE A 441 19.67 4.27 5.34
C PHE A 441 21.18 4.03 5.23
N TYR A 442 22.02 4.99 5.61
CA TYR A 442 23.47 4.87 5.56
C TYR A 442 24.01 3.88 6.60
N SER A 443 23.35 3.77 7.78
CA SER A 443 23.67 2.72 8.76
C SER A 443 23.42 1.33 8.20
N ASP A 444 22.28 1.09 7.54
CA ASP A 444 21.96 -0.18 6.88
C ASP A 444 22.99 -0.53 5.80
N ARG A 445 23.42 0.45 5.01
CA ARG A 445 24.50 0.26 4.02
C ARG A 445 25.81 -0.17 4.66
N LEU A 446 26.23 0.50 5.73
CA LEU A 446 27.46 0.13 6.46
C LEU A 446 27.34 -1.26 7.09
N ILE A 447 26.21 -1.57 7.72
CA ILE A 447 25.93 -2.88 8.32
C ILE A 447 26.06 -3.99 7.28
N ARG A 448 25.53 -3.78 6.07
CA ARG A 448 25.62 -4.76 4.99
C ARG A 448 27.06 -5.08 4.62
N LEU A 449 27.90 -4.06 4.44
CA LEU A 449 29.31 -4.25 4.11
C LEU A 449 30.05 -5.05 5.19
N VAL A 450 29.84 -4.71 6.46
CA VAL A 450 30.46 -5.42 7.59
C VAL A 450 29.96 -6.86 7.71
N LEU A 451 28.68 -7.10 7.43
CA LEU A 451 28.10 -8.44 7.46
C LEU A 451 28.66 -9.34 6.34
N GLU A 452 28.82 -8.83 5.12
CA GLU A 452 29.41 -9.59 4.02
C GLU A 452 30.85 -10.04 4.36
N GLU A 453 31.66 -9.13 4.93
CA GLU A 453 33.00 -9.49 5.42
C GLU A 453 32.96 -10.53 6.55
N SER A 454 31.95 -10.46 7.41
CA SER A 454 31.76 -11.44 8.48
C SER A 454 31.34 -12.82 7.95
N LEU A 455 30.58 -12.87 6.85
CA LEU A 455 30.18 -14.10 6.18
C LEU A 455 31.35 -14.78 5.45
N ASN A 456 32.34 -14.01 4.99
CA ASN A 456 33.56 -14.55 4.37
C ASN A 456 34.40 -15.40 5.35
N LEU A 457 34.28 -15.15 6.66
CA LEU A 457 34.99 -15.90 7.71
C LEU A 457 34.32 -17.24 8.08
N LEU A 458 33.12 -17.52 7.55
CA LEU A 458 32.42 -18.78 7.80
C LEU A 458 32.97 -19.91 6.90
N PRO A 459 32.82 -21.18 7.29
CA PRO A 459 33.43 -22.28 6.54
C PRO A 459 32.74 -22.52 5.19
N TYR A 460 33.54 -22.52 4.11
CA TYR A 460 33.14 -22.91 2.77
C TYR A 460 33.67 -24.30 2.43
N SER A 461 32.92 -25.05 1.62
CA SER A 461 33.31 -26.34 1.06
C SER A 461 33.48 -26.22 -0.46
N PRO A 462 34.47 -26.88 -1.08
CA PRO A 462 34.62 -26.90 -2.53
C PRO A 462 33.40 -27.58 -3.16
N TRP A 463 32.89 -27.00 -4.25
CA TRP A 463 31.69 -27.50 -4.92
C TRP A 463 31.73 -27.22 -6.41
N THR A 464 31.81 -28.28 -7.21
CA THR A 464 31.81 -28.17 -8.67
C THR A 464 30.36 -28.15 -9.20
N VAL A 465 30.05 -27.20 -10.07
CA VAL A 465 28.76 -27.12 -10.79
C VAL A 465 28.98 -27.26 -12.28
N VAL A 466 27.97 -27.74 -13.00
CA VAL A 466 27.95 -27.72 -14.46
C VAL A 466 27.13 -26.51 -14.91
N SER A 467 27.74 -25.62 -15.70
CA SER A 467 27.06 -24.44 -16.25
C SER A 467 25.99 -24.85 -17.26
N PRO A 468 25.01 -23.97 -17.58
CA PRO A 468 24.07 -24.20 -18.67
C PRO A 468 24.74 -24.43 -20.04
N THR A 469 25.99 -23.98 -20.20
CA THR A 469 26.82 -24.20 -21.39
C THR A 469 27.55 -25.55 -21.41
N GLY A 470 27.38 -26.38 -20.37
CA GLY A 470 27.96 -27.73 -20.28
C GLY A 470 29.38 -27.79 -19.73
N PHE A 471 29.97 -26.67 -19.29
CA PHE A 471 31.31 -26.63 -18.71
C PHE A 471 31.26 -26.79 -17.19
N SER A 472 32.23 -27.51 -16.62
CA SER A 472 32.39 -27.61 -15.17
C SER A 472 33.05 -26.34 -14.61
N TYR A 473 32.47 -25.78 -13.56
CA TYR A 473 33.01 -24.66 -12.78
C TYR A 473 33.29 -25.10 -11.35
N ASP A 474 34.54 -24.97 -10.93
CA ASP A 474 34.96 -25.27 -9.56
C ASP A 474 34.67 -24.08 -8.65
N GLY A 475 33.52 -24.14 -7.98
CA GLY A 475 33.05 -23.11 -7.08
C GLY A 475 33.23 -23.46 -5.60
N LEU A 476 32.65 -22.61 -4.76
CA LEU A 476 32.57 -22.78 -3.32
C LEU A 476 31.11 -22.77 -2.90
N ARG A 477 30.79 -23.59 -1.90
CA ARG A 477 29.47 -23.67 -1.29
C ARG A 477 29.57 -23.44 0.21
N PHE A 478 28.73 -22.54 0.71
CA PHE A 478 28.62 -22.26 2.13
C PHE A 478 28.19 -23.49 2.92
N SER A 479 28.89 -23.79 4.01
CA SER A 479 28.57 -24.95 4.85
C SER A 479 27.26 -24.71 5.62
N SER A 480 26.34 -25.68 5.55
CA SER A 480 25.08 -25.60 6.29
C SER A 480 25.32 -25.72 7.79
N GLY A 481 24.65 -24.89 8.59
CA GLY A 481 24.68 -24.99 10.04
C GLY A 481 24.82 -23.66 10.76
N ASN A 482 25.19 -22.58 10.08
CA ASN A 482 25.49 -21.30 10.73
C ASN A 482 24.24 -20.67 11.37
N CYS A 483 24.44 -19.95 12.46
CA CYS A 483 23.40 -19.19 13.14
C CYS A 483 23.92 -17.83 13.60
N SER A 484 23.01 -16.92 13.89
CA SER A 484 23.36 -15.62 14.46
C SER A 484 22.73 -15.45 15.82
N VAL A 485 23.35 -14.65 16.68
CA VAL A 485 22.83 -14.28 17.99
C VAL A 485 22.90 -12.77 18.12
N SER A 486 21.76 -12.11 18.37
CA SER A 486 21.70 -10.67 18.60
C SER A 486 21.66 -10.35 20.10
N ILE A 487 22.49 -9.38 20.52
CA ILE A 487 22.44 -8.86 21.89
C ILE A 487 21.40 -7.74 21.94
N ILE A 488 20.27 -7.99 22.60
CA ILE A 488 19.17 -7.03 22.72
C ILE A 488 19.60 -5.84 23.61
N ARG A 489 19.29 -4.59 23.27
CA ARG A 489 18.50 -4.11 22.11
C ARG A 489 19.34 -3.74 20.89
N SER A 490 20.60 -3.37 21.09
CA SER A 490 21.49 -2.83 20.05
C SER A 490 21.76 -3.78 18.89
N GLY A 491 21.89 -5.08 19.15
CA GLY A 491 22.16 -6.09 18.11
C GLY A 491 21.00 -6.32 17.14
N GLU A 492 19.77 -5.91 17.48
CA GLU A 492 18.60 -6.10 16.61
C GLU A 492 18.65 -5.23 15.36
N VAL A 493 19.40 -4.11 15.42
CA VAL A 493 19.67 -3.22 14.27
C VAL A 493 20.21 -4.01 13.08
N MET A 494 21.11 -4.95 13.35
CA MET A 494 21.85 -5.70 12.33
C MET A 494 21.09 -6.92 11.81
N GLU A 495 19.97 -7.31 12.44
CA GLU A 495 19.18 -8.47 11.99
C GLU A 495 18.57 -8.25 10.61
N LYS A 496 18.19 -7.00 10.28
CA LYS A 496 17.63 -6.65 8.98
C LYS A 496 18.66 -6.91 7.88
N GLY A 497 19.84 -6.29 7.98
CA GLY A 497 20.93 -6.50 7.03
C GLY A 497 21.33 -7.98 6.92
N LEU A 498 21.30 -8.72 8.04
CA LEU A 498 21.61 -10.14 8.01
C LEU A 498 20.60 -10.98 7.23
N ARG A 499 19.30 -10.71 7.37
CA ARG A 499 18.26 -11.43 6.60
C ARG A 499 18.30 -11.08 5.11
N GLU A 500 18.70 -9.86 4.78
CA GLU A 500 18.89 -9.44 3.38
C GLU A 500 20.04 -10.20 2.71
N CYS A 501 21.14 -10.43 3.42
CA CYS A 501 22.27 -11.22 2.91
C CYS A 501 21.99 -12.74 2.96
N CYS A 502 21.35 -13.22 4.03
CA CYS A 502 21.16 -14.64 4.33
C CYS A 502 19.73 -14.93 4.84
N ARG A 503 18.80 -15.24 3.92
CA ARG A 503 17.38 -15.49 4.25
C ARG A 503 17.14 -16.67 5.21
N SER A 504 18.01 -17.69 5.18
CA SER A 504 17.82 -18.95 5.92
C SER A 504 18.52 -19.01 7.28
N MET A 505 19.18 -17.93 7.72
CA MET A 505 19.94 -17.94 8.97
C MET A 505 19.02 -17.81 10.20
N ARG A 506 19.15 -18.76 11.14
CA ARG A 506 18.40 -18.72 12.40
C ARG A 506 19.02 -17.72 13.36
N ILE A 507 18.21 -16.90 14.01
CA ILE A 507 18.64 -15.83 14.93
C ILE A 507 18.20 -16.18 16.36
N GLY A 508 19.18 -16.35 17.25
CA GLY A 508 18.98 -16.38 18.70
C GLY A 508 19.07 -14.98 19.30
N LYS A 509 18.54 -14.80 20.51
CA LYS A 509 18.54 -13.51 21.19
C LYS A 509 19.01 -13.64 22.64
N ILE A 510 19.83 -12.69 23.07
CA ILE A 510 20.28 -12.57 24.46
C ILE A 510 20.00 -11.15 24.94
N LEU A 511 19.26 -11.00 26.03
CA LEU A 511 19.06 -9.72 26.71
C LEU A 511 19.97 -9.64 27.92
N ILE A 512 20.83 -8.63 27.90
CA ILE A 512 21.78 -8.36 28.97
C ILE A 512 21.47 -6.98 29.52
N GLN A 513 21.23 -6.90 30.83
CA GLN A 513 20.93 -5.66 31.52
C GLN A 513 22.01 -5.39 32.57
N LYS A 514 22.42 -4.13 32.70
CA LYS A 514 23.26 -3.68 33.79
C LYS A 514 22.36 -3.26 34.94
N ASP A 515 22.59 -3.82 36.11
CA ASP A 515 21.94 -3.33 37.34
C ASP A 515 22.49 -1.94 37.65
N ALA A 516 21.59 -0.98 37.86
CA ALA A 516 21.94 0.42 38.07
C ALA A 516 22.72 0.64 39.39
N ASP A 517 22.45 -0.19 40.39
CA ASP A 517 22.98 -0.02 41.74
C ASP A 517 24.33 -0.75 41.96
N SER A 518 24.51 -1.93 41.36
CA SER A 518 25.73 -2.74 41.52
C SER A 518 26.71 -2.60 40.36
N GLY A 519 26.27 -2.07 39.22
CA GLY A 519 27.07 -2.04 37.98
C GLY A 519 27.33 -3.43 37.39
N GLU A 520 26.76 -4.49 37.97
CA GLU A 520 26.89 -5.86 37.48
C GLU A 520 26.03 -6.08 36.23
N VAL A 521 26.57 -6.89 35.32
CA VAL A 521 25.94 -7.23 34.05
C VAL A 521 25.23 -8.58 34.23
N LYS A 522 23.90 -8.57 34.25
CA LYS A 522 23.06 -9.78 34.41
C LYS A 522 22.34 -10.14 33.12
N VAL A 523 22.15 -11.44 32.91
CA VAL A 523 21.42 -11.99 31.77
C VAL A 523 19.96 -12.11 32.19
N VAL A 524 19.09 -11.33 31.56
CA VAL A 524 17.66 -11.29 31.89
C VAL A 524 16.87 -12.29 31.06
N TYR A 525 17.30 -12.49 29.81
CA TYR A 525 16.63 -13.38 28.88
C TYR A 525 17.64 -13.98 27.91
N SER A 526 17.48 -15.27 27.59
CA SER A 526 18.21 -15.92 26.53
C SER A 526 17.29 -16.91 25.81
N LYS A 527 17.24 -16.81 24.48
CA LYS A 527 16.55 -17.77 23.61
C LYS A 527 17.46 -18.07 22.44
N LEU A 528 18.12 -19.22 22.51
CA LEU A 528 19.09 -19.66 21.51
C LEU A 528 18.47 -20.72 20.59
N VAL A 529 19.10 -20.93 19.45
CA VAL A 529 18.71 -21.95 18.47
C VAL A 529 19.03 -23.34 19.03
N GLN A 530 18.14 -24.30 18.82
CA GLN A 530 18.40 -25.70 19.16
C GLN A 530 19.62 -26.20 18.35
N ASP A 531 20.52 -26.93 19.00
CA ASP A 531 21.81 -27.40 18.46
C ASP A 531 22.92 -26.34 18.26
N ILE A 532 22.84 -25.18 18.93
CA ILE A 532 23.86 -24.11 18.81
C ILE A 532 25.31 -24.60 19.06
N GLN A 533 25.49 -25.61 19.92
CA GLN A 533 26.77 -26.24 20.25
C GLN A 533 27.60 -26.75 19.04
N ARG A 534 26.94 -27.10 17.92
CA ARG A 534 27.60 -27.62 16.70
C ARG A 534 27.75 -26.57 15.59
N ARG A 535 27.30 -25.34 15.82
CA ARG A 535 27.15 -24.30 14.80
C ARG A 535 28.21 -23.20 14.95
N HIS A 536 28.52 -22.52 13.85
CA HIS A 536 29.23 -21.25 13.91
C HIS A 536 28.25 -20.11 14.21
N VAL A 537 28.64 -19.20 15.10
CA VAL A 537 27.77 -18.17 15.64
C VAL A 537 28.27 -16.79 15.23
N LEU A 538 27.43 -16.02 14.52
CA LEU A 538 27.65 -14.58 14.32
C LEU A 538 26.99 -13.81 15.47
N LEU A 539 27.80 -13.27 16.39
CA LEU A 539 27.34 -12.45 17.50
C LEU A 539 27.22 -11.00 17.06
N LEU A 540 25.99 -10.47 16.98
CA LEU A 540 25.71 -9.13 16.48
C LEU A 540 25.67 -8.12 17.63
N TYR A 541 26.57 -7.15 17.59
CA TYR A 541 26.58 -6.03 18.53
C TYR A 541 27.28 -4.81 17.93
N PRO A 542 26.56 -3.75 17.53
CA PRO A 542 27.13 -2.69 16.68
C PRO A 542 28.08 -1.72 17.39
N ILE A 543 27.98 -1.53 18.71
CA ILE A 543 28.79 -0.54 19.44
C ILE A 543 29.42 -1.19 20.65
N MET A 544 30.73 -1.09 20.78
CA MET A 544 31.48 -1.69 21.88
C MET A 544 32.36 -0.66 22.60
N ASN A 545 32.00 -0.33 23.85
CA ASN A 545 32.76 0.65 24.67
C ASN A 545 33.71 0.03 25.70
N THR A 546 33.24 -1.02 26.40
CA THR A 546 33.97 -1.62 27.53
C THR A 546 34.19 -3.12 27.36
N GLY A 547 33.58 -3.76 26.35
CA GLY A 547 33.66 -5.21 26.11
C GLY A 547 32.93 -6.11 27.13
N LYS A 548 32.58 -5.62 28.34
CA LYS A 548 31.92 -6.41 29.40
C LYS A 548 30.60 -7.08 28.97
N THR A 549 29.77 -6.39 28.18
CA THR A 549 28.50 -6.93 27.67
C THR A 549 28.74 -8.12 26.76
N VAL A 550 29.73 -8.01 25.85
CA VAL A 550 30.12 -9.09 24.94
C VAL A 550 30.71 -10.25 25.73
N HIS A 551 31.56 -9.97 26.73
CA HIS A 551 32.10 -11.01 27.61
C HIS A 551 30.99 -11.81 28.31
N LYS A 552 29.96 -11.13 28.84
CA LYS A 552 28.83 -11.82 29.48
C LYS A 552 27.99 -12.62 28.47
N ALA A 553 27.79 -12.10 27.26
CA ALA A 553 27.12 -12.85 26.18
C ALA A 553 27.90 -14.11 25.80
N MET A 554 29.23 -14.01 25.71
CA MET A 554 30.11 -15.15 25.44
C MET A 554 30.06 -16.19 26.55
N GLN A 555 30.01 -15.79 27.83
CA GLN A 555 29.81 -16.72 28.93
C GLN A 555 28.53 -17.56 28.73
N VAL A 556 27.42 -16.92 28.37
CA VAL A 556 26.14 -17.62 28.08
C VAL A 556 26.30 -18.62 26.93
N LEU A 557 27.06 -18.27 25.88
CA LEU A 557 27.31 -19.18 24.75
C LEU A 557 28.18 -20.37 25.16
N ILE A 558 29.21 -20.14 25.98
CA ILE A 558 30.09 -21.19 26.53
C ILE A 558 29.30 -22.12 27.45
N ASP A 559 28.41 -21.58 28.29
CA ASP A 559 27.51 -22.35 29.17
C ASP A 559 26.60 -23.28 28.34
N ASN A 560 26.25 -22.87 27.11
CA ASN A 560 25.51 -23.67 26.13
C ASN A 560 26.42 -24.53 25.22
N LYS A 561 27.66 -24.77 25.64
CA LYS A 561 28.67 -25.63 24.98
C LYS A 561 29.11 -25.16 23.59
N VAL A 562 29.03 -23.85 23.32
CA VAL A 562 29.62 -23.26 22.10
C VAL A 562 31.11 -23.02 22.33
N LYS A 563 31.94 -23.42 21.36
CA LYS A 563 33.39 -23.15 21.42
C LYS A 563 33.68 -21.68 21.07
N PRO A 564 34.52 -20.95 21.84
CA PRO A 564 34.85 -19.55 21.55
C PRO A 564 35.40 -19.33 20.14
N CYS A 565 36.22 -20.27 19.63
CA CYS A 565 36.77 -20.23 18.27
C CYS A 565 35.72 -20.31 17.15
N ASN A 566 34.49 -20.76 17.43
CA ASN A 566 33.40 -20.84 16.46
C ASN A 566 32.52 -19.58 16.48
N VAL A 567 32.82 -18.60 17.33
CA VAL A 567 32.07 -17.35 17.44
C VAL A 567 32.83 -16.22 16.74
N ILE A 568 32.11 -15.48 15.92
CA ILE A 568 32.59 -14.28 15.26
C ILE A 568 31.76 -13.12 15.78
N LEU A 569 32.41 -12.13 16.41
CA LEU A 569 31.77 -10.91 16.85
C LEU A 569 31.70 -9.93 15.67
N VAL A 570 30.50 -9.52 15.31
CA VAL A 570 30.27 -8.51 14.28
C VAL A 570 29.92 -7.18 14.95
N ASN A 571 30.77 -6.19 14.74
CA ASN A 571 30.71 -4.87 15.35
C ASN A 571 30.87 -3.76 14.30
N LEU A 572 30.33 -2.57 14.55
CA LEU A 572 30.55 -1.41 13.68
C LEU A 572 31.61 -0.48 14.31
N PHE A 573 31.36 -0.06 15.55
CA PHE A 573 32.19 0.92 16.25
C PHE A 573 32.75 0.33 17.54
N CYS A 574 34.06 0.36 17.73
CA CYS A 574 34.69 -0.10 18.97
C CYS A 574 35.65 0.92 19.55
N THR A 575 35.90 0.82 20.86
CA THR A 575 36.99 1.57 21.51
C THR A 575 38.26 0.71 21.63
N PRO A 576 39.45 1.32 21.58
CA PRO A 576 40.71 0.61 21.82
C PRO A 576 40.72 -0.15 23.16
N SER A 577 40.19 0.47 24.22
CA SER A 577 40.12 -0.15 25.56
C SER A 577 39.26 -1.42 25.57
N SER A 578 38.21 -1.47 24.76
CA SER A 578 37.35 -2.66 24.66
C SER A 578 38.01 -3.80 23.92
N LEU A 579 38.79 -3.51 22.87
CA LEU A 579 39.56 -4.50 22.14
C LEU A 579 40.68 -5.09 22.99
N HIS A 580 41.40 -4.28 23.76
CA HIS A 580 42.40 -4.78 24.72
C HIS A 580 41.75 -5.72 25.75
N TYR A 581 40.66 -5.28 26.39
CA TYR A 581 39.95 -6.11 27.37
C TYR A 581 39.48 -7.45 26.79
N LEU A 582 38.91 -7.46 25.58
CA LEU A 582 38.47 -8.71 24.96
C LEU A 582 39.63 -9.59 24.48
N SER A 583 40.73 -9.00 24.03
CA SER A 583 41.93 -9.74 23.64
C SER A 583 42.56 -10.44 24.83
N ASP A 584 42.58 -9.78 25.99
CA ASP A 584 43.12 -10.34 27.23
C ASP A 584 42.22 -11.46 27.81
N VAL A 585 40.90 -11.24 27.79
CA VAL A 585 39.94 -12.15 28.43
C VAL A 585 39.52 -13.31 27.52
N MET A 586 39.47 -13.10 26.20
CA MET A 586 39.03 -14.10 25.21
C MET A 586 39.89 -14.05 23.93
N PRO A 587 41.14 -14.54 23.98
CA PRO A 587 42.05 -14.53 22.82
C PRO A 587 41.63 -15.46 21.68
N GLU A 588 40.59 -16.28 21.87
CA GLU A 588 40.06 -17.17 20.84
C GLU A 588 38.96 -16.55 19.96
N LEU A 589 38.38 -15.41 20.39
CA LEU A 589 37.28 -14.76 19.70
C LEU A 589 37.78 -14.02 18.45
N SER A 590 37.10 -14.22 17.32
CA SER A 590 37.34 -13.43 16.10
C SER A 590 36.43 -12.20 16.09
N ILE A 591 36.97 -11.02 15.79
CA ILE A 591 36.22 -9.75 15.82
C ILE A 591 36.31 -9.11 14.45
N VAL A 592 35.15 -8.77 13.86
CA VAL A 592 35.04 -7.97 12.64
C VAL A 592 34.48 -6.60 13.00
N THR A 593 35.18 -5.53 12.62
CA THR A 593 34.75 -4.16 12.91
C THR A 593 35.03 -3.20 11.75
N SER A 594 34.24 -2.15 11.58
CA SER A 594 34.50 -1.12 10.56
C SER A 594 35.41 -0.01 11.08
N GLU A 595 35.25 0.41 12.33
CA GLU A 595 36.05 1.50 12.91
C GLU A 595 36.48 1.21 14.36
N CYS A 596 37.66 1.67 14.74
CA CYS A 596 38.12 1.76 16.13
C CYS A 596 38.42 3.23 16.47
N SER A 597 37.65 3.82 17.38
CA SER A 597 37.77 5.23 17.76
C SER A 597 37.63 5.43 19.27
N LEU A 598 38.18 6.53 19.78
CA LEU A 598 38.05 6.88 21.20
C LEU A 598 36.63 7.35 21.55
N ASP A 599 35.91 7.89 20.57
CA ASP A 599 34.54 8.38 20.72
C ASP A 599 33.61 7.65 19.73
N PRO A 600 33.18 6.42 20.05
CA PRO A 600 32.19 5.72 19.25
C PRO A 600 30.83 6.41 19.40
N PRO A 601 29.98 6.40 18.36
CA PRO A 601 28.68 7.07 18.38
C PRO A 601 27.71 6.35 19.32
N ASN A 602 27.76 6.68 20.61
CA ASN A 602 26.92 6.09 21.66
C ASN A 602 25.41 6.35 21.45
N TYR A 603 25.09 7.38 20.68
CA TYR A 603 23.73 7.71 20.26
C TYR A 603 23.22 6.82 19.12
N PHE A 604 24.07 5.98 18.51
CA PHE A 604 23.72 5.24 17.29
C PHE A 604 22.46 4.38 17.49
N CYS A 605 22.39 3.59 18.55
CA CYS A 605 21.18 2.79 18.81
C CYS A 605 19.97 3.67 19.12
N THR A 606 20.15 4.80 19.81
CA THR A 606 19.05 5.72 20.11
C THR A 606 18.48 6.34 18.83
N LYS A 607 19.33 6.89 17.96
CA LYS A 607 18.94 7.53 16.69
C LYS A 607 18.39 6.50 15.68
N TYR A 608 19.00 5.32 15.62
CA TYR A 608 18.55 4.21 14.76
C TYR A 608 17.16 3.69 15.17
N PHE A 609 16.95 3.44 16.47
CA PHE A 609 15.66 2.98 16.99
C PHE A 609 14.68 4.10 17.32
N ASP A 610 14.98 5.36 16.99
CA ASP A 610 14.07 6.48 17.22
C ASP A 610 12.86 6.43 16.27
N ARG A 611 12.25 5.26 16.07
CA ARG A 611 10.91 5.16 15.50
C ARG A 611 9.99 5.92 16.44
N ARG A 612 9.77 7.20 16.15
CA ARG A 612 8.69 8.01 16.71
C ARG A 612 8.63 7.98 18.25
N ARG A 613 9.67 8.46 18.96
CA ARG A 613 9.38 9.15 20.24
C ARG A 613 8.72 10.52 20.04
N CYS A 614 8.56 10.96 18.79
CA CYS A 614 7.57 11.96 18.34
C CYS A 614 6.19 11.37 17.95
N ARG A 615 5.81 10.19 18.47
CA ARG A 615 4.42 9.94 18.88
C ARG A 615 4.36 9.91 20.42
N ARG A 616 4.86 10.96 21.08
CA ARG A 616 4.15 11.42 22.28
C ARG A 616 2.85 12.03 21.78
N THR A 617 1.87 11.14 21.59
CA THR A 617 0.45 11.45 21.67
C THR A 617 0.25 12.62 22.63
N SER A 618 -0.36 13.70 22.13
CA SER A 618 -0.70 14.89 22.91
C SER A 618 -1.29 14.48 24.27
N ILE A 619 -1.18 15.33 25.30
CA ILE A 619 -1.83 15.07 26.59
C ILE A 619 -3.31 14.71 26.37
N LEU A 620 -3.94 15.36 25.39
CA LEU A 620 -5.28 15.06 24.88
C LEU A 620 -5.43 13.61 24.37
N TYR A 621 -4.53 13.08 23.54
CA TYR A 621 -4.62 11.68 23.09
C TYR A 621 -4.38 10.69 24.23
N ARG A 622 -3.47 10.96 25.18
CA ARG A 622 -3.30 10.10 26.37
C ARG A 622 -4.52 10.11 27.27
N GLN A 623 -5.13 11.28 27.48
CA GLN A 623 -6.39 11.42 28.21
C GLN A 623 -7.54 10.75 27.46
N ALA A 624 -7.59 10.86 26.12
CA ALA A 624 -8.60 10.21 25.28
C ALA A 624 -8.44 8.69 25.23
N HIS A 625 -7.21 8.15 25.23
CA HIS A 625 -6.97 6.71 25.28
C HIS A 625 -7.26 6.14 26.68
N ALA A 626 -6.87 6.86 27.74
CA ALA A 626 -7.20 6.50 29.12
C ALA A 626 -8.71 6.67 29.42
N SER A 627 -9.40 7.57 28.72
CA SER A 627 -10.86 7.74 28.79
C SER A 627 -11.58 6.64 28.02
N ARG A 628 -11.13 6.32 26.79
CA ARG A 628 -11.65 5.18 26.01
C ARG A 628 -11.48 3.85 26.74
N GLU A 629 -10.31 3.61 27.34
CA GLU A 629 -10.09 2.37 28.10
C GLU A 629 -10.92 2.34 29.39
N ARG A 630 -11.11 3.48 30.07
CA ARG A 630 -12.05 3.58 31.21
C ARG A 630 -13.49 3.29 30.79
N SER A 631 -13.95 3.85 29.68
CA SER A 631 -15.29 3.64 29.15
C SER A 631 -15.51 2.18 28.70
N ARG A 632 -14.49 1.54 28.11
CA ARG A 632 -14.52 0.13 27.76
C ARG A 632 -14.60 -0.78 28.99
N VAL A 633 -13.79 -0.49 30.02
CA VAL A 633 -13.81 -1.23 31.29
C VAL A 633 -15.15 -1.03 32.02
N GLU A 634 -15.71 0.17 31.97
CA GLU A 634 -17.01 0.50 32.58
C GLU A 634 -18.17 -0.22 31.86
N SER A 635 -18.21 -0.18 30.53
CA SER A 635 -19.20 -0.92 29.73
C SER A 635 -19.11 -2.43 30.00
N PHE A 636 -17.90 -2.97 30.05
CA PHE A 636 -17.66 -4.37 30.41
C PHE A 636 -18.14 -4.69 31.83
N ASN A 637 -17.85 -3.84 32.82
CA ASN A 637 -18.32 -4.02 34.20
C ASN A 637 -19.85 -3.93 34.30
N ARG A 638 -20.48 -3.02 33.54
CA ARG A 638 -21.94 -2.87 33.50
C ARG A 638 -22.63 -4.12 32.94
N ALA A 639 -22.07 -4.72 31.88
CA ALA A 639 -22.56 -5.99 31.33
C ALA A 639 -22.44 -7.15 32.35
N PHE A 640 -21.33 -7.23 33.09
CA PHE A 640 -21.16 -8.23 34.15
C PHE A 640 -22.12 -8.04 35.32
N GLU A 641 -22.44 -6.80 35.68
CA GLU A 641 -23.41 -6.49 36.73
C GLU A 641 -24.84 -6.86 36.29
N GLN A 642 -25.20 -6.60 35.03
CA GLN A 642 -26.48 -7.06 34.47
C GLN A 642 -26.58 -8.58 34.48
N LEU A 643 -25.54 -9.28 34.03
CA LEU A 643 -25.49 -10.74 34.04
C LEU A 643 -25.60 -11.27 35.48
N ARG A 644 -24.93 -10.64 36.44
CA ARG A 644 -25.00 -11.03 37.85
C ARG A 644 -26.41 -10.90 38.44
N ARG A 645 -27.19 -9.90 38.06
CA ARG A 645 -28.59 -9.73 38.52
C ARG A 645 -29.52 -10.82 38.01
N LEU A 646 -29.22 -11.39 36.84
CA LEU A 646 -30.04 -12.42 36.20
C LEU A 646 -29.71 -13.84 36.71
N LEU A 647 -28.52 -14.03 37.29
CA LEU A 647 -28.07 -15.34 37.76
C LEU A 647 -28.53 -15.61 39.20
N PRO A 648 -29.18 -16.76 39.48
CA PRO A 648 -29.54 -17.15 40.83
C PRO A 648 -28.29 -17.59 41.61
N THR A 649 -27.98 -16.91 42.73
CA THR A 649 -26.85 -17.28 43.61
C THR A 649 -27.32 -17.58 45.03
N LEU A 650 -26.81 -18.67 45.62
CA LEU A 650 -27.00 -19.02 47.03
C LEU A 650 -25.65 -19.00 47.75
N PRO A 651 -25.44 -18.18 48.79
CA PRO A 651 -26.31 -17.10 49.30
C PRO A 651 -26.39 -15.87 48.35
N PRO A 652 -27.46 -15.06 48.43
CA PRO A 652 -27.74 -13.97 47.49
C PRO A 652 -26.67 -12.86 47.44
N ASP A 653 -25.89 -12.68 48.50
CA ASP A 653 -24.85 -11.64 48.59
C ASP A 653 -23.44 -12.13 48.23
N LYS A 654 -23.30 -13.35 47.69
CA LYS A 654 -21.98 -13.88 47.32
C LYS A 654 -21.36 -13.05 46.20
N LYS A 655 -20.18 -12.46 46.46
CA LYS A 655 -19.37 -11.80 45.42
C LYS A 655 -18.73 -12.86 44.52
N LEU A 656 -19.31 -13.07 43.36
CA LEU A 656 -18.74 -13.91 42.32
C LEU A 656 -17.70 -13.13 41.51
N THR A 657 -16.57 -13.78 41.23
CA THR A 657 -15.59 -13.27 40.27
C THR A 657 -16.16 -13.34 38.85
N LYS A 658 -15.62 -12.55 37.92
CA LYS A 658 -16.09 -12.52 36.52
C LYS A 658 -16.04 -13.91 35.84
N ILE A 659 -15.03 -14.72 36.15
CA ILE A 659 -14.92 -16.08 35.63
C ILE A 659 -16.03 -16.99 36.20
N GLU A 660 -16.36 -16.84 37.48
CA GLU A 660 -17.44 -17.62 38.10
C GLU A 660 -18.82 -17.21 37.56
N ILE A 661 -19.05 -15.93 37.30
CA ILE A 661 -20.29 -15.42 36.67
C ILE A 661 -20.50 -16.08 35.31
N LEU A 662 -19.46 -16.12 34.45
CA LEU A 662 -19.56 -16.75 33.13
C LEU A 662 -19.80 -18.25 33.22
N ARG A 663 -19.09 -18.96 34.11
CA ARG A 663 -19.28 -20.40 34.30
C ARG A 663 -20.69 -20.73 34.80
N LEU A 664 -21.22 -19.95 35.73
CA LEU A 664 -22.56 -20.12 36.24
C LEU A 664 -23.62 -19.82 35.17
N ALA A 665 -23.42 -18.78 34.36
CA ALA A 665 -24.31 -18.46 33.24
C ALA A 665 -24.36 -19.58 32.20
N ILE A 666 -23.22 -20.11 31.79
CA ILE A 666 -23.15 -21.22 30.83
C ILE A 666 -23.88 -22.44 31.40
N SER A 667 -23.59 -22.80 32.66
CA SER A 667 -24.24 -23.94 33.32
C SER A 667 -25.75 -23.77 33.43
N TYR A 668 -26.22 -22.54 33.69
CA TYR A 668 -27.64 -22.24 33.82
C TYR A 668 -28.37 -22.27 32.47
N MET A 669 -27.76 -21.73 31.41
CA MET A 669 -28.30 -21.85 30.04
C MET A 669 -28.41 -23.30 29.60
N THR A 670 -27.36 -24.12 29.81
CA THR A 670 -27.42 -25.55 29.49
C THR A 670 -28.48 -26.31 30.28
N TYR A 671 -28.75 -25.88 31.52
CA TYR A 671 -29.80 -26.49 32.35
C TYR A 671 -31.20 -26.11 31.85
N LEU A 672 -31.40 -24.84 31.49
CA LEU A 672 -32.66 -24.35 30.89
C LEU A 672 -32.94 -25.02 29.55
N ASP A 673 -31.92 -25.17 28.70
CA ASP A 673 -32.05 -25.85 27.40
C ASP A 673 -32.44 -27.33 27.58
N CYS A 674 -31.88 -28.01 28.59
CA CYS A 674 -32.29 -29.38 28.95
C CYS A 674 -33.74 -29.48 29.44
N ILE A 675 -34.27 -28.46 30.11
CA ILE A 675 -35.66 -28.43 30.58
C ILE A 675 -36.63 -28.09 29.44
N LEU A 676 -36.26 -27.20 28.53
CA LEU A 676 -37.10 -26.77 27.41
C LEU A 676 -37.15 -27.80 26.26
N MET A 677 -36.23 -28.76 26.24
CA MET A 677 -36.21 -29.89 25.30
C MET A 677 -36.88 -31.16 25.86
N LEU A 678 -37.52 -31.07 27.04
CA LEU A 678 -38.44 -32.05 27.63
C LEU A 678 -39.87 -31.51 27.52
#